data_AF-A0A919Q7L9-F1
#
_entry.id   AF-A0A919Q7L9-F1
#
_cell.length_a   1.000
_cell.length_b   1.000
_cell.length_c   1.000
_cell.angle_alpha   90.00
_cell.angle_beta   90.00
_cell.angle_gamma   90.00
#
_symmetry.space_group_name_H-M   'P 1'
#
loop_
_entity.id
_entity.type
_entity.pdbx_description
1 polymer ?
#
loop_
_entity_poly.entity_id
_entity_poly.type
_entity_poly.pdbx_seq_one_letter_code
_entity_poly.pdbx_strand_id
1 'polypeptide(L)'
;MTDDASVLADLTDLTERFWTWRLDTTPRTRDDIPRVTRPAGWRPAWDAASVEDGLRFLAEIERGLAAVARSSDVGVEVARRLLGSATARVRWELDVVRSWRRDPWFYLDQTVGHIYDALLAPGPFGAARSADLVERLRWIPGTLDTARDNLDATATREFAELALDDSAEVPEQLRTSIALLAPMLDAEWREAAGEAADAAARALADWRSWLSGRLATFAPHTPVGPEAFGFFLHRVALLPWSTAEILSLAAQERDRAEAFELFERARSGPPEWPAPPATAEEQCAAERAAELDVRAFYEERGLLSQPAELRHYRNLPRPAYLEPLRWLGVSDDLTDEDRLDQDGISYVPVPGLDLPYFYRANAADPRAGIIHEGVHYQQLALTWRHPDPAHRRFYDSVPNEGIAFYNEEMMLQAGLFEDAPLSRAIVYNFMRLRAIRVEVDVRLALGEIDIDGAARMLHELVPVDLETAREEAAFFAATPGQGLSYQVGKAQVVRLLADAARRDRDGFDLRAFHNALWSDGNVPLAVQRLQLLGDAGELLRADALAESGADMRRFGAELLDAITSGDVARVDLLYADDVRVWHNYDGVARDKAESLNAVRLIAAHYDGFHATEVRIDPVPGGYVQRCVYRGRDRGTGAELAVDAMMRVDVRDGRVTRIEEYTDPAQGSVPESAGSESADASQSGAFEMSMPGSGASELSVPGSGGSAVSVPGSGASELSGPESGGSAVSVPGSGGSAVSGPESGRFEVGVREPAASDSGVESLVPYSGARFRDGTGWEEQAGYSRAARQGEDIAVSGTTAHAADGSALHPGDTYAQTLECLRRAVTAVEKLGGARTSVLRTRLLLAPEADWQAAARAHAEVFGDVAPANSTYVVGSLIGAGFLVEVEVDAKAAGA
;
A
#
# COMPACT_ATOMS: atom_id res chain seq x y z
N MET A 1 6.59 -45.59 -10.54
CA MET A 1 6.25 -44.59 -9.52
C MET A 1 7.57 -44.18 -8.91
N THR A 2 7.92 -42.91 -9.05
CA THR A 2 9.09 -42.32 -8.36
C THR A 2 8.87 -42.44 -6.86
N ASP A 3 9.92 -42.79 -6.12
CA ASP A 3 9.88 -42.89 -4.67
C ASP A 3 9.96 -41.49 -4.06
N ASP A 4 8.94 -41.06 -3.32
CA ASP A 4 8.86 -39.72 -2.73
C ASP A 4 10.04 -39.43 -1.80
N ALA A 5 10.58 -40.44 -1.12
CA ALA A 5 11.77 -40.30 -0.28
C ALA A 5 13.01 -39.93 -1.10
N SER A 6 13.15 -40.49 -2.31
CA SER A 6 14.22 -40.14 -3.24
C SER A 6 14.05 -38.72 -3.78
N VAL A 7 12.82 -38.33 -4.12
CA VAL A 7 12.51 -36.98 -4.62
C VAL A 7 12.80 -35.92 -3.55
N LEU A 8 12.43 -36.21 -2.30
CA LEU A 8 12.72 -35.32 -1.18
C LEU A 8 14.23 -35.19 -0.94
N ALA A 9 14.99 -36.29 -1.02
CA ALA A 9 16.44 -36.26 -0.85
C ALA A 9 17.12 -35.38 -1.91
N ASP A 10 16.69 -35.47 -3.18
CA ASP A 10 17.21 -34.62 -4.27
C ASP A 10 16.91 -33.12 -3.99
N LEU A 11 15.72 -32.81 -3.49
CA LEU A 11 15.36 -31.44 -3.10
C LEU A 11 16.21 -30.95 -1.91
N THR A 12 16.41 -31.78 -0.90
CA THR A 12 17.24 -31.43 0.26
C THR A 12 18.68 -31.10 -0.16
N ASP A 13 19.28 -31.87 -1.07
CA ASP A 13 20.62 -31.58 -1.59
C ASP A 13 20.67 -30.22 -2.31
N LEU A 14 19.70 -29.96 -3.20
CA LEU A 14 19.60 -28.67 -3.89
C LEU A 14 19.41 -27.50 -2.91
N THR A 15 18.56 -27.68 -1.90
CA THR A 15 18.28 -26.68 -0.87
C THR A 15 19.52 -26.37 -0.01
N GLU A 16 20.27 -27.38 0.44
CA GLU A 16 21.50 -27.16 1.21
C GLU A 16 22.57 -26.47 0.36
N ARG A 17 22.73 -26.86 -0.91
CA ARG A 17 23.63 -26.18 -1.85
C ARG A 17 23.25 -24.72 -2.06
N PHE A 18 21.95 -24.45 -2.27
CA PHE A 18 21.44 -23.09 -2.43
C PHE A 18 21.71 -22.25 -1.19
N TRP A 19 21.38 -22.74 0.02
CA TRP A 19 21.55 -21.96 1.24
C TRP A 19 23.00 -21.74 1.61
N THR A 20 23.88 -22.72 1.38
CA THR A 20 25.33 -22.53 1.54
C THR A 20 25.83 -21.37 0.69
N TRP A 21 25.45 -21.34 -0.59
CA TRP A 21 25.78 -20.23 -1.49
C TRP A 21 25.11 -18.92 -1.07
N ARG A 22 23.87 -18.98 -0.59
CA ARG A 22 23.09 -17.79 -0.23
C ARG A 22 23.63 -17.11 1.03
N LEU A 23 24.13 -17.85 2.03
CA LEU A 23 24.79 -17.26 3.20
C LEU A 23 25.97 -16.35 2.81
N ASP A 24 26.71 -16.74 1.78
CA ASP A 24 27.86 -15.98 1.27
C ASP A 24 27.45 -14.80 0.38
N THR A 25 26.29 -14.87 -0.29
CA THR A 25 25.91 -13.92 -1.35
C THR A 25 24.71 -13.04 -1.05
N THR A 26 23.99 -13.27 0.05
CA THR A 26 22.84 -12.44 0.45
C THR A 26 23.31 -11.00 0.71
N PRO A 27 22.67 -9.97 0.12
CA PRO A 27 22.95 -8.59 0.52
C PRO A 27 22.65 -8.35 1.99
N ARG A 28 23.24 -7.30 2.56
CA ARG A 28 22.72 -6.74 3.81
C ARG A 28 21.49 -5.91 3.46
N THR A 29 20.37 -6.11 4.13
CA THR A 29 19.20 -5.24 4.03
C THR A 29 18.83 -4.70 5.41
N ARG A 30 18.08 -3.60 5.45
CA ARG A 30 17.54 -3.03 6.70
C ARG A 30 16.46 -3.91 7.36
N ASP A 31 15.94 -4.88 6.61
CA ASP A 31 14.87 -5.80 7.03
C ASP A 31 15.41 -7.09 7.70
N ASP A 32 16.71 -7.38 7.56
CA ASP A 32 17.32 -8.69 7.84
C ASP A 32 18.04 -8.84 9.20
N ILE A 33 17.89 -7.91 10.14
CA ILE A 33 18.87 -7.77 11.23
C ILE A 33 18.41 -8.46 12.55
N PRO A 34 19.19 -9.41 13.11
CA PRO A 34 20.28 -10.22 12.53
C PRO A 34 19.78 -11.65 12.31
N ARG A 35 18.96 -11.84 11.27
CA ARG A 35 18.40 -13.15 10.92
C ARG A 35 19.40 -14.02 10.14
N VAL A 36 20.49 -13.43 9.62
CA VAL A 36 21.52 -14.11 8.82
C VAL A 36 22.88 -14.05 9.49
N THR A 37 23.38 -15.21 9.96
CA THR A 37 24.76 -15.34 10.46
C THR A 37 25.75 -15.22 9.32
N ARG A 38 26.62 -14.19 9.36
CA ARG A 38 27.66 -13.98 8.35
C ARG A 38 28.95 -14.70 8.77
N PRO A 39 29.59 -15.48 7.88
CA PRO A 39 30.87 -16.12 8.21
C PRO A 39 31.97 -15.08 8.47
N ALA A 40 32.99 -15.46 9.23
CA ALA A 40 34.17 -14.61 9.40
C ALA A 40 34.85 -14.36 8.04
N GLY A 41 35.24 -13.12 7.76
CA GLY A 41 35.79 -12.76 6.46
C GLY A 41 34.72 -12.55 5.36
N TRP A 42 33.42 -12.62 5.69
CA TRP A 42 32.34 -12.37 4.73
C TRP A 42 32.38 -10.95 4.19
N ARG A 43 32.55 -10.80 2.87
CA ARG A 43 32.49 -9.51 2.17
C ARG A 43 31.37 -9.54 1.12
N PRO A 44 30.49 -8.54 1.09
CA PRO A 44 29.53 -8.40 -0.01
C PRO A 44 30.29 -8.08 -1.32
N ALA A 45 30.16 -8.95 -2.32
CA ALA A 45 30.81 -8.81 -3.63
C ALA A 45 29.77 -8.48 -4.71
N TRP A 46 29.85 -7.26 -5.25
CA TRP A 46 28.87 -6.71 -6.21
C TRP A 46 29.47 -6.36 -7.56
N ASP A 47 30.72 -6.71 -7.81
CA ASP A 47 31.30 -6.52 -9.15
C ASP A 47 30.56 -7.40 -10.17
N ALA A 48 30.62 -6.99 -11.44
CA ALA A 48 29.87 -7.65 -12.50
C ALA A 48 30.16 -9.15 -12.62
N ALA A 49 31.41 -9.58 -12.37
CA ALA A 49 31.77 -11.00 -12.45
C ALA A 49 31.12 -11.80 -11.31
N SER A 50 31.15 -11.27 -10.08
CA SER A 50 30.48 -11.89 -8.92
C SER A 50 28.97 -12.03 -9.12
N VAL A 51 28.31 -11.02 -9.69
CA VAL A 51 26.87 -11.08 -9.99
C VAL A 51 26.57 -12.10 -11.10
N GLU A 52 27.37 -12.10 -12.18
CA GLU A 52 27.23 -13.08 -13.27
C GLU A 52 27.44 -14.52 -12.78
N ASP A 53 28.41 -14.75 -11.90
CA ASP A 53 28.65 -16.04 -11.24
C ASP A 53 27.44 -16.48 -10.42
N GLY A 54 26.87 -15.56 -9.63
CA GLY A 54 25.65 -15.79 -8.88
C GLY A 54 24.46 -16.18 -9.78
N LEU A 55 24.25 -15.47 -10.88
CA LEU A 55 23.19 -15.77 -11.84
C LEU A 55 23.39 -17.13 -12.54
N ARG A 56 24.64 -17.52 -12.82
CA ARG A 56 24.96 -18.85 -13.38
C ARG A 56 24.66 -19.96 -12.38
N PHE A 57 25.07 -19.79 -11.12
CA PHE A 57 24.78 -20.73 -10.06
C PHE A 57 23.27 -20.87 -9.84
N LEU A 58 22.56 -19.74 -9.76
CA LEU A 58 21.11 -19.72 -9.62
C LEU A 58 20.41 -20.49 -10.75
N ALA A 59 20.82 -20.27 -12.00
CA ALA A 59 20.29 -21.00 -13.14
C ALA A 59 20.58 -22.51 -13.08
N GLU A 60 21.67 -22.94 -12.43
CA GLU A 60 21.93 -24.35 -12.17
C GLU A 60 20.93 -24.93 -11.16
N ILE A 61 20.72 -24.25 -10.03
CA ILE A 61 19.74 -24.66 -9.01
C ILE A 61 18.33 -24.72 -9.62
N GLU A 62 17.92 -23.72 -10.39
CA GLU A 62 16.62 -23.69 -11.06
C GLU A 62 16.45 -24.85 -12.05
N ARG A 63 17.49 -25.19 -12.83
CA ARG A 63 17.47 -26.37 -13.71
C ARG A 63 17.38 -27.67 -12.91
N GLY A 64 18.10 -27.76 -11.80
CA GLY A 64 18.03 -28.89 -10.87
C GLY A 64 16.61 -29.07 -10.33
N LEU A 65 16.03 -27.99 -9.79
CA LEU A 65 14.66 -27.96 -9.28
C LEU A 65 13.63 -28.36 -10.34
N ALA A 66 13.77 -27.86 -11.56
CA ALA A 66 12.87 -28.20 -12.66
C ALA A 66 12.99 -29.68 -13.11
N ALA A 67 14.15 -30.31 -12.90
CA ALA A 67 14.37 -31.72 -13.20
C ALA A 67 13.83 -32.67 -12.12
N VAL A 68 13.63 -32.18 -10.89
CA VAL A 68 13.03 -32.97 -9.81
C VAL A 68 11.58 -33.33 -10.18
N ALA A 69 11.25 -34.62 -10.08
CA ALA A 69 9.91 -35.11 -10.37
C ALA A 69 8.86 -34.43 -9.47
N ARG A 70 7.69 -34.12 -10.03
CA ARG A 70 6.53 -33.65 -9.25
C ARG A 70 5.99 -34.79 -8.38
N SER A 71 5.51 -34.45 -7.20
CA SER A 71 4.83 -35.38 -6.28
C SER A 71 3.58 -34.71 -5.70
N SER A 72 2.61 -35.54 -5.31
CA SER A 72 1.46 -35.11 -4.50
C SER A 72 1.73 -35.17 -3.00
N ASP A 73 2.90 -35.66 -2.57
CA ASP A 73 3.33 -35.63 -1.18
C ASP A 73 3.52 -34.18 -0.71
N VAL A 74 2.96 -33.86 0.45
CA VAL A 74 2.98 -32.51 1.01
C VAL A 74 4.40 -32.08 1.38
N GLY A 75 5.20 -32.96 1.98
CA GLY A 75 6.57 -32.63 2.38
C GLY A 75 7.46 -32.32 1.17
N VAL A 76 7.30 -33.11 0.11
CA VAL A 76 7.96 -32.87 -1.19
C VAL A 76 7.51 -31.56 -1.84
N GLU A 77 6.22 -31.23 -1.80
CA GLU A 77 5.71 -29.97 -2.36
C GLU A 77 6.14 -28.75 -1.56
N VAL A 78 6.15 -28.82 -0.23
CA VAL A 78 6.65 -27.75 0.64
C VAL A 78 8.12 -27.46 0.33
N ALA A 79 8.99 -28.47 0.32
CA ALA A 79 10.41 -28.29 0.00
C ALA A 79 10.63 -27.66 -1.39
N ARG A 80 9.86 -28.12 -2.39
CA ARG A 80 9.90 -27.57 -3.76
C ARG A 80 9.47 -26.10 -3.81
N ARG A 81 8.39 -25.74 -3.10
CA ARG A 81 7.84 -24.38 -3.07
C ARG A 81 8.78 -23.40 -2.38
N LEU A 82 9.37 -23.80 -1.25
CA LEU A 82 10.35 -23.00 -0.54
C LEU A 82 11.58 -22.71 -1.40
N LEU A 83 12.17 -23.74 -2.02
CA LEU A 83 13.32 -23.54 -2.90
C LEU A 83 12.96 -22.70 -4.13
N GLY A 84 11.79 -22.95 -4.74
CA GLY A 84 11.29 -22.17 -5.87
C GLY A 84 11.12 -20.68 -5.54
N SER A 85 10.46 -20.37 -4.42
CA SER A 85 10.30 -18.99 -3.94
C SER A 85 11.65 -18.34 -3.60
N ALA A 86 12.56 -19.06 -2.93
CA ALA A 86 13.88 -18.54 -2.57
C ALA A 86 14.73 -18.23 -3.83
N THR A 87 14.69 -19.07 -4.86
CA THR A 87 15.35 -18.78 -6.14
C THR A 87 14.71 -17.59 -6.87
N ALA A 88 13.38 -17.47 -6.83
CA ALA A 88 12.66 -16.32 -7.38
C ALA A 88 13.00 -15.01 -6.65
N ARG A 89 13.22 -15.05 -5.33
CA ARG A 89 13.71 -13.89 -4.54
C ARG A 89 15.05 -13.40 -5.05
N VAL A 90 15.98 -14.30 -5.35
CA VAL A 90 17.30 -13.92 -5.91
C VAL A 90 17.14 -13.29 -7.31
N ARG A 91 16.25 -13.83 -8.16
CA ARG A 91 15.92 -13.19 -9.45
C ARG A 91 15.35 -11.79 -9.26
N TRP A 92 14.44 -11.63 -8.30
CA TRP A 92 13.88 -10.33 -7.97
C TRP A 92 14.97 -9.32 -7.59
N GLU A 93 15.92 -9.71 -6.75
CA GLU A 93 17.04 -8.84 -6.33
C GLU A 93 18.00 -8.52 -7.48
N LEU A 94 18.47 -9.54 -8.20
CA LEU A 94 19.58 -9.40 -9.15
C LEU A 94 19.15 -8.98 -10.55
N ASP A 95 17.96 -9.41 -11.01
CA ASP A 95 17.49 -9.19 -12.38
C ASP A 95 16.39 -8.14 -12.48
N VAL A 96 15.58 -7.93 -11.44
CA VAL A 96 14.40 -7.06 -11.51
C VAL A 96 14.64 -5.73 -10.80
N VAL A 97 14.86 -5.74 -9.48
CA VAL A 97 15.11 -4.54 -8.69
C VAL A 97 16.51 -4.00 -8.96
N ARG A 98 17.52 -4.87 -9.04
CA ARG A 98 18.90 -4.47 -9.39
C ARG A 98 19.45 -3.34 -8.50
N SER A 99 19.16 -3.32 -7.20
CA SER A 99 19.63 -2.26 -6.28
C SER A 99 21.15 -2.07 -6.39
N TRP A 100 21.91 -3.17 -6.48
CA TRP A 100 23.36 -3.17 -6.68
C TRP A 100 23.84 -2.32 -7.89
N ARG A 101 22.98 -2.08 -8.89
CA ARG A 101 23.33 -1.34 -10.11
C ARG A 101 22.70 0.04 -10.21
N ARG A 102 21.65 0.33 -9.44
CA ARG A 102 20.88 1.58 -9.59
C ARG A 102 20.73 2.39 -8.31
N ASP A 103 20.96 1.78 -7.16
CA ASP A 103 20.62 2.36 -5.87
C ASP A 103 21.91 2.72 -5.09
N PRO A 104 22.27 4.02 -4.97
CA PRO A 104 23.37 4.42 -4.12
C PRO A 104 23.15 4.11 -2.64
N TRP A 105 21.90 4.12 -2.17
CA TRP A 105 21.55 3.87 -0.77
C TRP A 105 21.87 2.45 -0.35
N PHE A 106 21.67 1.49 -1.25
CA PHE A 106 22.14 0.10 -1.12
C PHE A 106 23.60 0.01 -0.68
N TYR A 107 24.49 0.87 -1.19
CA TYR A 107 25.91 0.83 -0.83
C TYR A 107 26.23 1.40 0.54
N LEU A 108 25.37 2.22 1.14
CA LEU A 108 25.48 2.57 2.56
C LEU A 108 25.22 1.33 3.43
N ASP A 109 24.18 0.56 3.09
CA ASP A 109 23.89 -0.71 3.75
C ASP A 109 25.03 -1.73 3.57
N GLN A 110 25.62 -1.81 2.37
CA GLN A 110 26.74 -2.72 2.08
C GLN A 110 28.10 -2.25 2.62
N THR A 111 28.16 -1.11 3.32
CA THR A 111 29.39 -0.58 3.92
C THR A 111 29.21 -0.34 5.42
N VAL A 112 28.66 0.80 5.81
CA VAL A 112 28.46 1.13 7.22
C VAL A 112 27.37 0.28 7.87
N GLY A 113 26.38 -0.22 7.10
CA GLY A 113 25.36 -1.14 7.60
C GLY A 113 25.94 -2.42 8.21
N HIS A 114 26.88 -3.08 7.54
CA HIS A 114 27.50 -4.29 8.11
C HIS A 114 28.46 -4.01 9.27
N ILE A 115 28.90 -2.76 9.46
CA ILE A 115 29.61 -2.34 10.67
C ILE A 115 28.61 -2.23 11.81
N TYR A 116 27.49 -1.55 11.57
CA TYR A 116 26.41 -1.42 12.54
C TYR A 116 25.95 -2.78 13.06
N ASP A 117 25.67 -3.74 12.18
CA ASP A 117 25.24 -5.09 12.57
C ASP A 117 26.29 -5.79 13.48
N ALA A 118 27.58 -5.62 13.19
CA ALA A 118 28.67 -6.19 14.01
C ALA A 118 28.80 -5.53 15.40
N LEU A 119 28.20 -4.36 15.61
CA LEU A 119 28.21 -3.62 16.87
C LEU A 119 26.98 -3.91 17.75
N LEU A 120 25.91 -4.50 17.19
CA LEU A 120 24.67 -4.75 17.92
C LEU A 120 24.83 -5.76 19.06
N ALA A 121 25.57 -6.84 18.84
CA ALA A 121 25.82 -7.82 19.89
C ALA A 121 26.54 -7.18 21.10
N PRO A 122 26.08 -7.36 22.35
CA PRO A 122 26.77 -6.81 23.51
C PRO A 122 28.23 -7.30 23.62
N GLY A 123 29.06 -6.57 24.37
CA GLY A 123 30.44 -6.99 24.64
C GLY A 123 30.53 -8.33 25.41
N PRO A 124 31.73 -8.93 25.53
CA PRO A 124 33.03 -8.33 25.24
C PRO A 124 33.47 -8.40 23.76
N PHE A 125 34.30 -7.44 23.34
CA PHE A 125 34.94 -7.43 22.02
C PHE A 125 36.31 -8.10 22.08
N GLY A 126 36.32 -9.43 22.18
CA GLY A 126 37.56 -10.21 22.18
C GLY A 126 38.35 -10.11 20.87
N ALA A 127 39.54 -10.73 20.82
CA ALA A 127 40.44 -10.65 19.67
C ALA A 127 39.79 -11.00 18.32
N ALA A 128 39.01 -12.09 18.23
CA ALA A 128 38.36 -12.49 16.99
C ALA A 128 37.33 -11.46 16.49
N ARG A 129 36.50 -10.92 17.39
CA ARG A 129 35.49 -9.91 17.06
C ARG A 129 36.13 -8.56 16.73
N SER A 130 37.21 -8.21 17.42
CA SER A 130 37.99 -7.00 17.13
C SER A 130 38.66 -7.10 15.75
N ALA A 131 39.23 -8.26 15.40
CA ALA A 131 39.81 -8.51 14.08
C ALA A 131 38.76 -8.42 12.96
N ASP A 132 37.62 -9.08 13.12
CA ASP A 132 36.51 -9.06 12.15
C ASP A 132 36.00 -7.62 11.90
N LEU A 133 35.81 -6.82 12.96
CA LEU A 133 35.44 -5.41 12.82
C LEU A 133 36.46 -4.61 12.01
N VAL A 134 37.76 -4.81 12.27
CA VAL A 134 38.84 -4.13 11.55
C VAL A 134 38.86 -4.54 10.07
N GLU A 135 38.65 -5.82 9.77
CA GLU A 135 38.56 -6.30 8.38
C GLU A 135 37.38 -5.69 7.64
N ARG A 136 36.20 -5.65 8.27
CA ARG A 136 35.01 -5.00 7.72
C ARG A 136 35.26 -3.53 7.37
N LEU A 137 35.90 -2.77 8.27
CA LEU A 137 36.27 -1.37 8.02
C LEU A 137 37.22 -1.24 6.82
N ARG A 138 38.19 -2.15 6.69
CA ARG A 138 39.18 -2.16 5.60
C ARG A 138 38.56 -2.48 4.23
N TRP A 139 37.39 -3.10 4.17
CA TRP A 139 36.72 -3.38 2.89
C TRP A 139 35.92 -2.21 2.34
N ILE A 140 35.48 -1.27 3.19
CA ILE A 140 34.63 -0.14 2.79
C ILE A 140 35.18 0.59 1.54
N PRO A 141 36.47 0.96 1.46
CA PRO A 141 37.00 1.63 0.26
C PRO A 141 36.81 0.82 -1.02
N GLY A 142 37.13 -0.48 -1.00
CA GLY A 142 36.99 -1.35 -2.16
C GLY A 142 35.52 -1.58 -2.56
N THR A 143 34.60 -1.63 -1.59
CA THR A 143 33.16 -1.71 -1.88
C THR A 143 32.65 -0.42 -2.56
N LEU A 144 33.13 0.75 -2.14
CA LEU A 144 32.78 2.03 -2.76
C LEU A 144 33.39 2.22 -4.15
N ASP A 145 34.55 1.63 -4.43
CA ASP A 145 35.10 1.58 -5.79
C ASP A 145 34.18 0.78 -6.72
N THR A 146 33.75 -0.41 -6.28
CA THR A 146 32.73 -1.20 -7.00
C THR A 146 31.41 -0.44 -7.15
N ALA A 147 31.01 0.34 -6.14
CA ALA A 147 29.81 1.17 -6.21
C ALA A 147 29.89 2.17 -7.36
N ARG A 148 31.02 2.87 -7.52
CA ARG A 148 31.21 3.84 -8.61
C ARG A 148 31.08 3.16 -9.97
N ASP A 149 31.74 2.02 -10.17
CA ASP A 149 31.68 1.27 -11.42
C ASP A 149 30.24 0.85 -11.77
N ASN A 150 29.49 0.37 -10.78
CA ASN A 150 28.13 -0.11 -10.98
C ASN A 150 27.12 1.01 -11.19
N LEU A 151 27.30 2.15 -10.53
CA LEU A 151 26.36 3.28 -10.52
C LEU A 151 26.61 4.28 -11.66
N ASP A 152 27.77 4.21 -12.32
CA ASP A 152 28.28 5.25 -13.22
C ASP A 152 27.27 5.69 -14.30
N ALA A 153 26.51 4.73 -14.84
CA ALA A 153 25.56 4.95 -15.93
C ALA A 153 24.10 4.65 -15.56
N THR A 154 23.83 4.13 -14.37
CA THR A 154 22.54 3.50 -14.03
C THR A 154 21.94 3.96 -12.69
N ALA A 155 22.64 4.82 -11.95
CA ALA A 155 22.11 5.34 -10.69
C ALA A 155 20.80 6.11 -10.86
N THR A 156 19.92 5.92 -9.88
CA THR A 156 18.65 6.62 -9.72
C THR A 156 18.85 7.89 -8.90
N ARG A 157 18.32 9.01 -9.39
CA ARG A 157 18.51 10.34 -8.79
C ARG A 157 17.94 10.42 -7.38
N GLU A 158 16.70 10.00 -7.18
CA GLU A 158 15.99 10.11 -5.91
C GLU A 158 16.67 9.25 -4.82
N PHE A 159 17.18 8.07 -5.18
CA PHE A 159 17.97 7.25 -4.27
C PHE A 159 19.36 7.85 -3.99
N ALA A 160 19.95 8.58 -4.95
CA ALA A 160 21.18 9.31 -4.73
C ALA A 160 20.98 10.52 -3.80
N GLU A 161 19.86 11.24 -3.90
CA GLU A 161 19.50 12.33 -3.00
C GLU A 161 19.42 11.82 -1.56
N LEU A 162 18.68 10.74 -1.32
CA LEU A 162 18.56 10.13 0.00
C LEU A 162 19.89 9.62 0.54
N ALA A 163 20.68 8.96 -0.31
CA ALA A 163 22.02 8.53 0.09
C ALA A 163 22.93 9.73 0.45
N LEU A 164 22.78 10.89 -0.21
CA LEU A 164 23.56 12.10 0.09
C LEU A 164 23.13 12.76 1.41
N ASP A 165 21.84 12.69 1.73
CA ASP A 165 21.26 13.21 2.96
C ASP A 165 21.66 12.31 4.15
N ASP A 166 21.39 11.00 4.06
CA ASP A 166 21.79 10.01 5.07
C ASP A 166 23.32 9.99 5.29
N SER A 167 24.11 10.15 4.22
CA SER A 167 25.58 10.07 4.31
C SER A 167 26.28 11.34 4.80
N ALA A 168 25.54 12.42 5.07
CA ALA A 168 26.12 13.74 5.35
C ALA A 168 27.15 13.72 6.49
N GLU A 169 26.81 13.07 7.60
CA GLU A 169 27.64 13.02 8.81
C GLU A 169 28.36 11.67 9.00
N VAL A 170 28.15 10.71 8.09
CA VAL A 170 28.60 9.32 8.25
C VAL A 170 30.11 9.17 8.43
N PRO A 171 30.98 9.89 7.70
CA PRO A 171 32.42 9.83 7.93
C PRO A 171 32.79 10.14 9.39
N GLU A 172 32.15 11.13 10.00
CA GLU A 172 32.46 11.54 11.37
C GLU A 172 31.77 10.67 12.42
N GLN A 173 30.53 10.24 12.14
CA GLN A 173 29.81 9.27 12.97
C GLN A 173 30.57 7.95 13.07
N LEU A 174 31.12 7.45 11.96
CA LEU A 174 31.91 6.21 11.95
C LEU A 174 33.17 6.35 12.80
N ARG A 175 33.94 7.44 12.65
CA ARG A 175 35.12 7.70 13.50
C ARG A 175 34.74 7.77 14.98
N THR A 176 33.67 8.51 15.29
CA THR A 176 33.19 8.70 16.67
C THR A 176 32.78 7.37 17.28
N SER A 177 32.01 6.56 16.55
CA SER A 177 31.58 5.22 16.96
C SER A 177 32.78 4.34 17.31
N ILE A 178 33.77 4.23 16.42
CA ILE A 178 34.95 3.39 16.64
C ILE A 178 35.85 3.95 17.76
N ALA A 179 35.99 5.27 17.89
CA ALA A 179 36.75 5.88 18.98
C ALA A 179 36.12 5.59 20.36
N LEU A 180 34.78 5.64 20.46
CA LEU A 180 34.05 5.30 21.68
C LEU A 180 34.12 3.80 21.99
N LEU A 181 34.21 2.96 20.97
CA LEU A 181 34.36 1.51 21.11
C LEU A 181 35.79 1.09 21.50
N ALA A 182 36.82 1.83 21.07
CA ALA A 182 38.23 1.45 21.21
C ALA A 182 38.67 0.97 22.61
N PRO A 183 38.19 1.55 23.74
CA PRO A 183 38.52 1.04 25.07
C PRO A 183 38.02 -0.40 25.33
N MET A 184 36.98 -0.84 24.64
CA MET A 184 36.35 -2.15 24.77
C MET A 184 36.98 -3.22 23.86
N LEU A 185 37.73 -2.79 22.83
CA LEU A 185 38.42 -3.68 21.91
C LEU A 185 39.64 -4.33 22.58
N ASP A 186 39.99 -5.50 22.05
CA ASP A 186 41.26 -6.15 22.34
C ASP A 186 42.44 -5.21 22.05
N ALA A 187 43.42 -5.17 22.95
CA ALA A 187 44.51 -4.20 22.92
C ALA A 187 45.34 -4.24 21.62
N GLU A 188 45.48 -5.42 20.99
CA GLU A 188 46.22 -5.60 19.74
C GLU A 188 45.55 -4.86 18.56
N TRP A 189 44.23 -4.70 18.61
CA TRP A 189 43.44 -4.21 17.48
C TRP A 189 43.01 -2.75 17.58
N ARG A 190 43.24 -2.08 18.71
CA ARG A 190 42.76 -0.69 18.95
C ARG A 190 43.29 0.31 17.93
N GLU A 191 44.60 0.27 17.68
CA GLU A 191 45.26 1.16 16.71
C GLU A 191 44.76 0.85 15.29
N ALA A 192 44.73 -0.43 14.92
CA ALA A 192 44.26 -0.88 13.61
C ALA A 192 42.79 -0.50 13.34
N ALA A 193 41.92 -0.51 14.36
CA ALA A 193 40.54 -0.07 14.25
C ALA A 193 40.43 1.43 13.97
N GLY A 194 41.20 2.26 14.68
CA GLY A 194 41.26 3.70 14.40
C GLY A 194 41.74 4.01 12.99
N GLU A 195 42.85 3.38 12.55
CA GLU A 195 43.39 3.57 11.20
C GLU A 195 42.42 3.13 10.10
N ALA A 196 41.76 1.98 10.30
CA ALA A 196 40.79 1.45 9.34
C ALA A 196 39.52 2.33 9.27
N ALA A 197 39.03 2.81 10.41
CA ALA A 197 37.89 3.75 10.46
C ALA A 197 38.21 5.06 9.75
N ASP A 198 39.42 5.59 9.92
CA ASP A 198 39.86 6.79 9.23
C ASP A 198 39.95 6.62 7.71
N ALA A 199 40.43 5.47 7.25
CA ALA A 199 40.48 5.14 5.83
C ALA A 199 39.07 4.98 5.23
N ALA A 200 38.17 4.26 5.93
CA ALA A 200 36.78 4.10 5.54
C ALA A 200 36.05 5.45 5.48
N ALA A 201 36.21 6.30 6.50
CA ALA A 201 35.59 7.61 6.56
C ALA A 201 36.05 8.54 5.41
N ARG A 202 37.34 8.50 5.03
CA ARG A 202 37.83 9.21 3.84
C ARG A 202 37.18 8.69 2.56
N ALA A 203 37.11 7.37 2.38
CA ALA A 203 36.50 6.77 1.20
C ALA A 203 35.00 7.11 1.07
N LEU A 204 34.26 7.12 2.19
CA LEU A 204 32.86 7.54 2.24
C LEU A 204 32.69 9.02 1.85
N ALA A 205 33.55 9.90 2.36
CA ALA A 205 33.54 11.32 1.99
C ALA A 205 33.85 11.53 0.50
N ASP A 206 34.83 10.81 -0.05
CA ASP A 206 35.19 10.85 -1.46
C ASP A 206 34.06 10.31 -2.35
N TRP A 207 33.40 9.22 -1.94
CA TRP A 207 32.23 8.67 -2.64
C TRP A 207 31.05 9.63 -2.61
N ARG A 208 30.79 10.28 -1.47
CA ARG A 208 29.76 11.32 -1.36
C ARG A 208 30.03 12.50 -2.30
N SER A 209 31.29 12.95 -2.37
CA SER A 209 31.71 14.00 -3.31
C SER A 209 31.46 13.58 -4.77
N TRP A 210 31.79 12.33 -5.12
CA TRP A 210 31.51 11.76 -6.43
C TRP A 210 30.00 11.73 -6.75
N LEU A 211 29.16 11.24 -5.83
CA LEU A 211 27.70 11.22 -5.98
C LEU A 211 27.15 12.63 -6.22
N SER A 212 27.55 13.59 -5.38
CA SER A 212 27.09 14.98 -5.49
C SER A 212 27.49 15.61 -6.84
N GLY A 213 28.71 15.37 -7.32
CA GLY A 213 29.17 15.85 -8.62
C GLY A 213 28.47 15.20 -9.82
N ARG A 214 27.86 14.04 -9.63
CA ARG A 214 27.15 13.25 -10.65
C ARG A 214 25.63 13.35 -10.56
N LEU A 215 25.07 13.95 -9.50
CA LEU A 215 23.63 13.91 -9.22
C LEU A 215 22.76 14.35 -10.42
N ALA A 216 23.17 15.42 -11.09
CA ALA A 216 22.47 15.95 -12.27
C ALA A 216 22.48 15.01 -13.49
N THR A 217 23.40 14.03 -13.53
CA THR A 217 23.51 13.05 -14.63
C THR A 217 22.65 11.80 -14.40
N PHE A 218 22.16 11.60 -13.18
CA PHE A 218 21.37 10.41 -12.83
C PHE A 218 19.95 10.48 -13.36
N ALA A 219 19.41 9.32 -13.73
CA ALA A 219 18.06 9.19 -14.26
C ALA A 219 17.03 9.20 -13.13
N PRO A 220 15.81 9.70 -13.36
CA PRO A 220 14.74 9.59 -12.37
C PRO A 220 14.35 8.13 -12.13
N HIS A 221 13.74 7.87 -10.98
CA HIS A 221 13.22 6.57 -10.59
C HIS A 221 12.27 6.02 -11.65
N THR A 222 12.45 4.75 -11.99
CA THR A 222 11.56 4.00 -12.87
C THR A 222 10.89 2.88 -12.07
N PRO A 223 9.55 2.86 -11.99
CA PRO A 223 8.82 1.83 -11.26
C PRO A 223 9.04 0.45 -11.89
N VAL A 224 8.92 -0.61 -11.10
CA VAL A 224 9.09 -2.00 -11.57
C VAL A 224 7.99 -2.40 -12.57
N GLY A 225 6.79 -1.84 -12.42
CA GLY A 225 5.65 -2.10 -13.29
C GLY A 225 4.87 -3.38 -12.94
N PRO A 226 3.68 -3.55 -13.54
CA PRO A 226 2.71 -4.59 -13.16
C PRO A 226 3.20 -6.03 -13.37
N GLU A 227 4.01 -6.29 -14.38
CA GLU A 227 4.52 -7.63 -14.68
C GLU A 227 5.57 -8.07 -13.65
N ALA A 228 6.59 -7.23 -13.44
CA ALA A 228 7.63 -7.46 -12.45
C ALA A 228 7.06 -7.53 -11.03
N PHE A 229 6.13 -6.64 -10.69
CA PHE A 229 5.48 -6.69 -9.39
C PHE A 229 4.60 -7.94 -9.24
N GLY A 230 3.89 -8.36 -10.29
CA GLY A 230 3.18 -9.64 -10.30
C GLY A 230 4.12 -10.85 -10.07
N PHE A 231 5.34 -10.82 -10.62
CA PHE A 231 6.36 -11.82 -10.33
C PHE A 231 6.73 -11.83 -8.83
N PHE A 232 6.96 -10.67 -8.22
CA PHE A 232 7.18 -10.58 -6.77
C PHE A 232 6.00 -11.19 -6.00
N LEU A 233 4.77 -10.74 -6.27
CA LEU A 233 3.60 -11.18 -5.51
C LEU A 233 3.41 -12.69 -5.60
N HIS A 234 3.55 -13.28 -6.79
CA HIS A 234 3.08 -14.65 -7.04
C HIS A 234 4.17 -15.71 -7.13
N ARG A 235 5.41 -15.33 -7.45
CA ARG A 235 6.56 -16.27 -7.48
C ARG A 235 7.47 -16.12 -6.28
N VAL A 236 7.56 -14.93 -5.71
CA VAL A 236 8.40 -14.67 -4.54
C VAL A 236 7.59 -14.81 -3.26
N ALA A 237 6.61 -13.94 -3.03
CA ALA A 237 5.79 -13.94 -1.81
C ALA A 237 4.68 -15.01 -1.80
N LEU A 238 4.43 -15.68 -2.94
CA LEU A 238 3.39 -16.71 -3.12
C LEU A 238 1.98 -16.26 -2.71
N LEU A 239 1.67 -14.98 -2.94
CA LEU A 239 0.39 -14.37 -2.61
C LEU A 239 -0.71 -14.82 -3.57
N PRO A 240 -1.92 -15.15 -3.06
CA PRO A 240 -3.02 -15.64 -3.87
C PRO A 240 -3.92 -14.51 -4.42
N TRP A 241 -3.50 -13.24 -4.38
CA TRP A 241 -4.37 -12.10 -4.73
C TRP A 241 -3.73 -11.16 -5.73
N SER A 242 -4.52 -10.68 -6.67
CA SER A 242 -4.09 -9.62 -7.60
C SER A 242 -3.85 -8.29 -6.86
N THR A 243 -3.18 -7.33 -7.50
CA THR A 243 -2.99 -5.98 -6.95
C THR A 243 -4.30 -5.28 -6.64
N ALA A 244 -5.35 -5.47 -7.45
CA ALA A 244 -6.67 -4.92 -7.21
C ALA A 244 -7.33 -5.52 -5.95
N GLU A 245 -7.18 -6.83 -5.75
CA GLU A 245 -7.67 -7.51 -4.55
C GLU A 245 -6.92 -7.06 -3.29
N ILE A 246 -5.59 -6.89 -3.39
CA ILE A 246 -4.74 -6.36 -2.31
C ILE A 246 -5.16 -4.93 -1.92
N LEU A 247 -5.37 -4.05 -2.91
CA LEU A 247 -5.83 -2.67 -2.66
C LEU A 247 -7.22 -2.63 -2.03
N SER A 248 -8.14 -3.50 -2.48
CA SER A 248 -9.48 -3.59 -1.88
C SER A 248 -9.43 -4.05 -0.42
N LEU A 249 -8.53 -4.99 -0.10
CA LEU A 249 -8.30 -5.46 1.25
C LEU A 249 -7.73 -4.36 2.15
N ALA A 250 -6.73 -3.61 1.65
CA ALA A 250 -6.14 -2.50 2.37
C ALA A 250 -7.16 -1.40 2.69
N ALA A 251 -7.99 -1.03 1.71
CA ALA A 251 -9.04 -0.03 1.90
C ALA A 251 -10.03 -0.45 3.00
N GLN A 252 -10.47 -1.72 2.98
CA GLN A 252 -11.37 -2.25 4.02
C GLN A 252 -10.74 -2.19 5.42
N GLU A 253 -9.46 -2.50 5.53
CA GLU A 253 -8.74 -2.51 6.81
C GLU A 253 -8.45 -1.10 7.33
N ARG A 254 -8.19 -0.14 6.44
CA ARG A 254 -8.11 1.28 6.79
C ARG A 254 -9.43 1.78 7.37
N ASP A 255 -10.55 1.52 6.69
CA ASP A 255 -11.88 1.95 7.13
C ASP A 255 -12.23 1.31 8.49
N ARG A 256 -11.84 0.05 8.71
CA ARG A 256 -12.01 -0.65 9.99
C ARG A 256 -11.18 0.00 11.10
N ALA A 257 -9.91 0.31 10.84
CA ALA A 257 -9.03 0.95 11.81
C ALA A 257 -9.53 2.35 12.20
N GLU A 258 -9.98 3.15 11.24
CA GLU A 258 -10.58 4.47 11.49
C GLU A 258 -11.84 4.38 12.36
N ALA A 259 -12.74 3.44 12.04
CA ALA A 259 -13.92 3.20 12.88
C ALA A 259 -13.52 2.81 14.31
N PHE A 260 -12.51 1.97 14.48
CA PHE A 260 -12.05 1.53 15.79
C PHE A 260 -11.39 2.65 16.60
N GLU A 261 -10.58 3.52 15.98
CA GLU A 261 -10.07 4.74 16.64
C GLU A 261 -11.22 5.64 17.11
N LEU A 262 -12.26 5.81 16.30
CA LEU A 262 -13.44 6.61 16.67
C LEU A 262 -14.22 5.97 17.83
N PHE A 263 -14.40 4.66 17.81
CA PHE A 263 -15.05 3.93 18.90
C PHE A 263 -14.24 4.02 20.20
N GLU A 264 -12.91 3.93 20.13
CA GLU A 264 -12.04 4.08 21.29
C GLU A 264 -12.11 5.49 21.85
N ARG A 265 -12.07 6.51 20.98
CA ARG A 265 -12.25 7.92 21.40
C ARG A 265 -13.60 8.16 22.04
N ALA A 266 -14.68 7.56 21.52
CA ALA A 266 -16.00 7.67 22.11
C ALA A 266 -16.10 6.92 23.45
N ARG A 267 -15.42 5.79 23.58
CA ARG A 267 -15.38 4.97 24.80
C ARG A 267 -14.57 5.61 25.93
N SER A 268 -13.43 6.19 25.61
CA SER A 268 -12.40 6.55 26.60
C SER A 268 -12.00 8.03 26.58
N GLY A 269 -12.51 8.81 25.63
CA GLY A 269 -12.05 10.18 25.40
C GLY A 269 -10.73 10.25 24.60
N PRO A 270 -10.12 11.43 24.47
CA PRO A 270 -8.82 11.57 23.84
C PRO A 270 -7.74 10.82 24.64
N PRO A 271 -6.74 10.19 23.98
CA PRO A 271 -5.69 9.47 24.68
C PRO A 271 -4.82 10.42 25.51
N GLU A 272 -4.61 10.09 26.77
CA GLU A 272 -3.68 10.79 27.66
C GLU A 272 -2.31 10.12 27.61
N TRP A 273 -1.26 10.91 27.36
CA TRP A 273 0.11 10.42 27.32
C TRP A 273 0.76 10.54 28.70
N PRO A 274 1.27 9.45 29.29
CA PRO A 274 2.03 9.53 30.53
C PRO A 274 3.35 10.28 30.30
N ALA A 275 3.95 10.76 31.40
CA ALA A 275 5.31 11.27 31.35
C ALA A 275 6.28 10.15 30.95
N PRO A 276 7.26 10.43 30.08
CA PRO A 276 8.26 9.44 29.71
C PRO A 276 9.07 9.01 30.97
N PRO A 277 9.63 7.78 30.98
CA PRO A 277 10.57 7.35 32.01
C PRO A 277 11.72 8.36 32.18
N ALA A 278 12.30 8.50 33.38
CA ALA A 278 13.34 9.51 33.61
C ALA A 278 14.69 9.10 33.02
N THR A 279 14.93 7.80 32.86
CA THR A 279 16.18 7.24 32.33
C THR A 279 15.92 6.02 31.45
N ALA A 280 16.86 5.70 30.56
CA ALA A 280 16.78 4.49 29.74
C ALA A 280 16.80 3.22 30.61
N GLU A 281 17.49 3.24 31.75
CA GLU A 281 17.53 2.13 32.71
C GLU A 281 16.16 1.86 33.34
N GLU A 282 15.42 2.91 33.68
CA GLU A 282 14.04 2.81 34.17
C GLU A 282 13.11 2.25 33.10
N GLN A 283 13.22 2.75 31.86
CA GLN A 283 12.45 2.21 30.73
C GLN A 283 12.73 0.71 30.54
N CYS A 284 14.01 0.32 30.49
CA CYS A 284 14.39 -1.09 30.33
C CYS A 284 13.90 -1.97 31.49
N ALA A 285 13.80 -1.43 32.71
CA ALA A 285 13.24 -2.17 33.85
C ALA A 285 11.73 -2.39 33.69
N ALA A 286 11.00 -1.39 33.21
CA ALA A 286 9.57 -1.52 32.90
C ALA A 286 9.33 -2.50 31.75
N GLU A 287 10.14 -2.45 30.69
CA GLU A 287 10.09 -3.38 29.56
C GLU A 287 10.33 -4.84 29.99
N ARG A 288 11.30 -5.10 30.88
CA ARG A 288 11.51 -6.44 31.43
C ARG A 288 10.32 -6.97 32.23
N ALA A 289 9.62 -6.11 32.97
CA ALA A 289 8.42 -6.52 33.70
C ALA A 289 7.27 -6.81 32.73
N ALA A 290 7.03 -5.91 31.78
CA ALA A 290 5.99 -6.06 30.77
C ALA A 290 6.19 -7.28 29.87
N GLU A 291 7.45 -7.66 29.58
CA GLU A 291 7.74 -8.88 28.80
C GLU A 291 7.28 -10.14 29.53
N LEU A 292 7.48 -10.22 30.85
CA LEU A 292 6.99 -11.32 31.66
C LEU A 292 5.46 -11.33 31.72
N ASP A 293 4.83 -10.16 31.84
CA ASP A 293 3.37 -10.03 31.87
C ASP A 293 2.74 -10.48 30.54
N VAL A 294 3.32 -10.08 29.41
CA VAL A 294 2.87 -10.51 28.07
C VAL A 294 3.01 -12.03 27.91
N ARG A 295 4.11 -12.63 28.38
CA ARG A 295 4.30 -14.09 28.34
C ARG A 295 3.32 -14.84 29.22
N ALA A 296 3.08 -14.35 30.45
CA ALA A 296 2.07 -14.91 31.33
C ALA A 296 0.68 -14.83 30.69
N PHE A 297 0.35 -13.70 30.06
CA PHE A 297 -0.92 -13.51 29.38
C PHE A 297 -1.15 -14.50 28.23
N TYR A 298 -0.13 -14.79 27.42
CA TYR A 298 -0.23 -15.83 26.37
C TYR A 298 -0.62 -17.20 26.96
N GLU A 299 0.01 -17.61 28.05
CA GLU A 299 -0.24 -18.90 28.70
C GLU A 299 -1.61 -18.93 29.39
N GLU A 300 -1.96 -17.90 30.15
CA GLU A 300 -3.23 -17.79 30.89
C GLU A 300 -4.44 -17.79 29.97
N ARG A 301 -4.32 -17.17 28.80
CA ARG A 301 -5.40 -17.10 27.79
C ARG A 301 -5.36 -18.27 26.80
N GLY A 302 -4.38 -19.17 26.89
CA GLY A 302 -4.23 -20.29 25.96
C GLY A 302 -4.01 -19.83 24.51
N LEU A 303 -3.24 -18.77 24.30
CA LEU A 303 -3.02 -18.17 22.98
C LEU A 303 -1.79 -18.73 22.29
N LEU A 304 -0.64 -18.75 22.97
CA LEU A 304 0.64 -19.21 22.42
C LEU A 304 1.50 -19.80 23.54
N SER A 305 2.24 -20.87 23.26
CA SER A 305 3.11 -21.47 24.29
C SER A 305 4.37 -20.65 24.54
N GLN A 306 4.77 -20.57 25.81
CA GLN A 306 5.99 -19.91 26.28
C GLN A 306 6.89 -20.96 26.98
N PRO A 307 7.49 -21.88 26.23
CA PRO A 307 8.32 -22.95 26.81
C PRO A 307 9.54 -22.38 27.54
N ALA A 308 10.04 -23.10 28.54
CA ALA A 308 11.15 -22.64 29.38
C ALA A 308 12.47 -22.50 28.60
N GLU A 309 12.60 -23.23 27.50
CA GLU A 309 13.74 -23.18 26.58
C GLU A 309 13.73 -21.94 25.67
N LEU A 310 12.60 -21.24 25.57
CA LEU A 310 12.48 -19.95 24.89
C LEU A 310 12.97 -18.86 25.85
N ARG A 311 14.11 -18.26 25.50
CA ARG A 311 14.72 -17.16 26.27
C ARG A 311 13.93 -15.87 26.09
N HIS A 312 14.44 -14.78 26.66
CA HIS A 312 13.69 -13.55 26.75
C HIS A 312 14.10 -12.53 25.68
N TYR A 313 13.13 -11.72 25.27
CA TYR A 313 13.39 -10.48 24.57
C TYR A 313 13.70 -9.38 25.59
N ARG A 314 14.85 -8.72 25.45
CA ARG A 314 15.41 -7.79 26.45
C ARG A 314 15.80 -6.48 25.81
N ASN A 315 15.21 -5.41 26.30
CA ASN A 315 15.64 -4.07 25.98
C ASN A 315 16.78 -3.61 26.91
N LEU A 316 17.77 -2.92 26.33
CA LEU A 316 18.92 -2.33 27.00
C LEU A 316 19.09 -0.85 26.61
N PRO A 317 19.71 -0.01 27.47
CA PRO A 317 20.11 1.33 27.07
C PRO A 317 21.09 1.27 25.90
N ARG A 318 20.92 2.13 24.89
CA ARG A 318 21.81 2.16 23.73
C ARG A 318 23.26 2.51 24.16
N PRO A 319 24.26 1.68 23.80
CA PRO A 319 25.66 2.00 24.07
C PRO A 319 26.14 3.25 23.33
N ALA A 320 27.02 4.03 23.96
CA ALA A 320 27.55 5.26 23.38
C ALA A 320 28.24 5.06 22.03
N TYR A 321 28.89 3.90 21.80
CA TYR A 321 29.52 3.60 20.51
C TYR A 321 28.51 3.32 19.39
N LEU A 322 27.28 2.92 19.71
CA LEU A 322 26.24 2.61 18.73
C LEU A 322 25.42 3.86 18.36
N GLU A 323 25.32 4.81 19.28
CA GLU A 323 24.53 6.03 19.14
C GLU A 323 24.81 6.85 17.85
N PRO A 324 26.07 7.03 17.38
CA PRO A 324 26.33 7.76 16.14
C PRO A 324 25.76 7.09 14.88
N LEU A 325 25.50 5.79 14.93
CA LEU A 325 25.09 4.96 13.79
C LEU A 325 23.63 4.52 13.87
N ARG A 326 22.84 5.09 14.80
CA ARG A 326 21.45 4.69 15.10
C ARG A 326 20.47 4.77 13.91
N TRP A 327 20.81 5.50 12.86
CA TRP A 327 19.96 5.72 11.67
C TRP A 327 20.01 4.55 10.68
N LEU A 328 20.92 3.58 10.85
CA LEU A 328 21.14 2.46 9.92
C LEU A 328 20.12 1.31 10.02
N GLY A 329 19.09 1.47 10.85
CA GLY A 329 18.00 0.51 11.00
C GLY A 329 17.63 0.23 12.45
N VAL A 330 16.84 -0.81 12.66
CA VAL A 330 16.43 -1.28 13.99
C VAL A 330 17.67 -1.73 14.79
N SER A 331 17.70 -1.43 16.09
CA SER A 331 18.85 -1.74 16.96
C SER A 331 18.68 -3.09 17.66
N ASP A 332 18.48 -4.15 16.87
CA ASP A 332 18.13 -5.47 17.39
C ASP A 332 19.22 -6.52 17.16
N ASP A 333 19.54 -7.26 18.21
CA ASP A 333 20.36 -8.47 18.22
C ASP A 333 19.55 -9.64 18.80
N LEU A 334 18.66 -10.22 17.99
CA LEU A 334 17.63 -11.13 18.50
C LEU A 334 18.16 -12.54 18.81
N THR A 335 18.62 -13.32 17.84
CA THR A 335 19.25 -14.65 18.05
C THR A 335 19.71 -15.22 16.71
N ASP A 336 20.40 -16.36 16.73
CA ASP A 336 20.74 -17.18 15.56
C ASP A 336 20.82 -18.66 15.95
N GLU A 337 21.18 -19.53 15.01
CA GLU A 337 21.27 -20.99 15.22
C GLU A 337 22.21 -21.40 16.37
N ASP A 338 23.20 -20.57 16.70
CA ASP A 338 24.22 -20.84 17.72
C ASP A 338 23.94 -20.12 19.05
N ARG A 339 22.97 -19.19 19.09
CA ARG A 339 22.65 -18.35 20.27
C ARG A 339 21.24 -18.58 20.83
N LEU A 340 20.68 -19.75 20.54
CA LEU A 340 19.34 -20.14 20.98
C LEU A 340 19.18 -20.24 22.50
N ASP A 341 20.27 -20.32 23.25
CA ASP A 341 20.30 -20.36 24.72
C ASP A 341 20.56 -18.99 25.37
N GLN A 342 20.56 -17.90 24.58
CA GLN A 342 20.76 -16.52 25.02
C GLN A 342 19.48 -15.68 24.84
N ASP A 343 19.36 -14.62 25.65
CA ASP A 343 18.32 -13.62 25.50
C ASP A 343 18.56 -12.81 24.21
N GLY A 344 17.48 -12.44 23.51
CA GLY A 344 17.55 -11.49 22.41
C GLY A 344 17.56 -10.06 22.93
N ILE A 345 18.35 -9.20 22.28
CA ILE A 345 18.62 -7.84 22.73
C ILE A 345 18.01 -6.84 21.75
N SER A 346 17.44 -5.77 22.28
CA SER A 346 17.08 -4.57 21.53
C SER A 346 17.54 -3.33 22.30
N TYR A 347 17.84 -2.23 21.61
CA TYR A 347 18.31 -1.01 22.26
C TYR A 347 17.29 0.13 22.21
N VAL A 348 17.00 0.72 23.37
CA VAL A 348 16.09 1.85 23.49
C VAL A 348 16.84 3.18 23.42
N PRO A 349 16.24 4.21 22.79
CA PRO A 349 16.78 5.57 22.85
C PRO A 349 16.63 6.15 24.27
N VAL A 350 17.31 7.27 24.50
CA VAL A 350 17.09 8.06 25.71
C VAL A 350 15.63 8.52 25.75
N PRO A 351 14.87 8.25 26.84
CA PRO A 351 13.48 8.69 26.95
C PRO A 351 13.33 10.20 26.84
N GLY A 352 12.25 10.66 26.20
CA GLY A 352 11.97 12.08 26.05
C GLY A 352 10.61 12.36 25.39
N LEU A 353 10.16 13.61 25.51
CA LEU A 353 8.91 14.06 24.87
C LEU A 353 9.05 14.21 23.35
N ASP A 354 10.28 14.45 22.87
CA ASP A 354 10.62 14.62 21.46
C ASP A 354 10.93 13.29 20.76
N LEU A 355 10.68 12.16 21.43
CA LEU A 355 10.83 10.84 20.81
C LEU A 355 9.86 10.69 19.62
N PRO A 356 10.31 10.05 18.52
CA PRO A 356 9.41 9.60 17.47
C PRO A 356 8.27 8.75 18.04
N TYR A 357 7.12 8.76 17.36
CA TYR A 357 5.86 8.23 17.88
C TYR A 357 5.97 6.78 18.38
N PHE A 358 6.64 5.89 17.64
CA PHE A 358 6.81 4.49 18.05
C PHE A 358 7.64 4.35 19.33
N TYR A 359 8.77 5.05 19.42
CA TYR A 359 9.59 5.03 20.64
C TYR A 359 8.84 5.63 21.82
N ARG A 360 8.05 6.68 21.59
CA ARG A 360 7.20 7.29 22.62
C ARG A 360 6.08 6.34 23.06
N ALA A 361 5.45 5.62 22.13
CA ALA A 361 4.44 4.61 22.40
C ALA A 361 5.01 3.49 23.29
N ASN A 362 6.17 2.95 22.91
CA ASN A 362 6.85 1.90 23.67
C ASN A 362 7.29 2.39 25.05
N ALA A 363 7.76 3.65 25.16
CA ALA A 363 8.11 4.24 26.44
C ALA A 363 6.89 4.50 27.34
N ALA A 364 5.72 4.80 26.75
CA ALA A 364 4.47 5.05 27.47
C ALA A 364 3.82 3.76 27.99
N ASP A 365 3.81 2.71 27.17
CA ASP A 365 3.40 1.36 27.56
C ASP A 365 4.25 0.32 26.82
N PRO A 366 5.27 -0.28 27.48
CA PRO A 366 6.18 -1.25 26.87
C PRO A 366 5.51 -2.42 26.17
N ARG A 367 4.31 -2.81 26.62
CA ARG A 367 3.55 -3.91 26.02
C ARG A 367 3.28 -3.66 24.53
N ALA A 368 3.11 -2.40 24.10
CA ALA A 368 2.84 -2.05 22.71
C ALA A 368 3.99 -2.46 21.76
N GLY A 369 5.24 -2.28 22.18
CA GLY A 369 6.41 -2.71 21.42
C GLY A 369 6.64 -4.21 21.53
N ILE A 370 6.49 -4.78 22.72
CA ILE A 370 6.78 -6.20 22.99
C ILE A 370 5.88 -7.15 22.17
N ILE A 371 4.61 -6.80 21.97
CA ILE A 371 3.69 -7.63 21.17
C ILE A 371 3.98 -7.60 19.66
N HIS A 372 4.91 -6.75 19.20
CA HIS A 372 5.39 -6.72 17.82
C HIS A 372 6.85 -7.18 17.74
N GLU A 373 7.78 -6.45 18.34
CA GLU A 373 9.22 -6.74 18.27
C GLU A 373 9.60 -8.02 19.04
N GLY A 374 8.95 -8.26 20.19
CA GLY A 374 9.13 -9.51 20.93
C GLY A 374 8.64 -10.73 20.14
N VAL A 375 7.69 -10.55 19.22
CA VAL A 375 7.22 -11.63 18.33
C VAL A 375 8.29 -11.99 17.32
N HIS A 376 9.01 -11.03 16.74
CA HIS A 376 10.12 -11.33 15.83
C HIS A 376 11.21 -12.17 16.50
N TYR A 377 11.53 -11.87 17.77
CA TYR A 377 12.43 -12.73 18.55
C TYR A 377 11.87 -14.16 18.70
N GLN A 378 10.60 -14.30 19.07
CA GLN A 378 9.96 -15.61 19.24
C GLN A 378 9.92 -16.41 17.93
N GLN A 379 9.54 -15.78 16.82
CA GLN A 379 9.54 -16.40 15.49
C GLN A 379 10.93 -16.91 15.14
N LEU A 380 11.97 -16.09 15.31
CA LEU A 380 13.34 -16.47 14.99
C LEU A 380 13.83 -17.63 15.88
N ALA A 381 13.64 -17.53 17.19
CA ALA A 381 14.07 -18.55 18.14
C ALA A 381 13.37 -19.91 17.92
N LEU A 382 12.09 -19.90 17.55
CA LEU A 382 11.33 -21.12 17.27
C LEU A 382 11.67 -21.69 15.88
N THR A 383 11.80 -20.84 14.86
CA THR A 383 12.15 -21.26 13.50
C THR A 383 13.52 -21.92 13.47
N TRP A 384 14.53 -21.41 14.20
CA TRP A 384 15.85 -22.06 14.29
C TRP A 384 15.82 -23.44 14.97
N ARG A 385 14.80 -23.75 15.77
CA ARG A 385 14.59 -25.09 16.36
C ARG A 385 13.80 -26.02 15.43
N HIS A 386 13.29 -25.53 14.31
CA HIS A 386 12.51 -26.33 13.38
C HIS A 386 13.35 -27.51 12.85
N PRO A 387 12.83 -28.74 12.80
CA PRO A 387 13.61 -29.92 12.40
C PRO A 387 14.05 -29.86 10.92
N ASP A 388 13.24 -29.28 10.05
CA ASP A 388 13.55 -29.11 8.62
C ASP A 388 14.48 -27.91 8.37
N PRO A 389 15.69 -28.12 7.82
CA PRO A 389 16.61 -27.04 7.45
C PRO A 389 16.03 -26.02 6.46
N ALA A 390 15.09 -26.43 5.60
CA ALA A 390 14.48 -25.52 4.63
C ALA A 390 13.68 -24.41 5.32
N HIS A 391 13.02 -24.74 6.43
CA HIS A 391 12.28 -23.77 7.25
C HIS A 391 13.23 -22.86 8.03
N ARG A 392 14.28 -23.43 8.64
CA ARG A 392 15.23 -22.69 9.49
C ARG A 392 15.82 -21.46 8.81
N ARG A 393 16.14 -21.58 7.52
CA ARG A 393 16.88 -20.55 6.76
C ARG A 393 15.99 -19.69 5.87
N PHE A 394 14.74 -20.07 5.66
CA PHE A 394 13.85 -19.31 4.79
C PHE A 394 13.40 -18.03 5.48
N TYR A 395 13.41 -16.92 4.75
CA TYR A 395 12.95 -15.63 5.22
C TYR A 395 12.09 -14.94 4.15
N ASP A 396 10.95 -14.41 4.58
CA ASP A 396 10.10 -13.53 3.80
C ASP A 396 9.40 -12.54 4.75
N SER A 397 9.36 -11.26 4.35
CA SER A 397 8.80 -10.20 5.19
C SER A 397 7.28 -10.34 5.37
N VAL A 398 6.56 -10.92 4.40
CA VAL A 398 5.09 -11.07 4.48
C VAL A 398 4.65 -11.92 5.68
N PRO A 399 5.13 -13.16 5.88
CA PRO A 399 4.82 -13.91 7.09
C PRO A 399 5.47 -13.29 8.34
N ASN A 400 6.70 -12.76 8.26
CA ASN A 400 7.37 -12.16 9.42
C ASN A 400 6.54 -11.02 10.02
N GLU A 401 6.26 -9.98 9.23
CA GLU A 401 5.50 -8.81 9.64
C GLU A 401 4.02 -9.13 9.84
N GLY A 402 3.48 -10.02 9.01
CA GLY A 402 2.08 -10.44 9.08
C GLY A 402 1.72 -11.11 10.40
N ILE A 403 2.59 -11.98 10.91
CA ILE A 403 2.38 -12.67 12.20
C ILE A 403 2.52 -11.69 13.37
N ALA A 404 3.55 -10.83 13.38
CA ALA A 404 3.71 -9.82 14.43
C ALA A 404 2.53 -8.84 14.47
N PHE A 405 2.06 -8.40 13.30
CA PHE A 405 0.93 -7.49 13.21
C PHE A 405 -0.43 -8.16 13.46
N TYR A 406 -0.58 -9.44 13.12
CA TYR A 406 -1.70 -10.26 13.59
C TYR A 406 -1.72 -10.34 15.12
N ASN A 407 -0.54 -10.57 15.72
CA ASN A 407 -0.40 -10.71 17.16
C ASN A 407 -0.81 -9.45 17.92
N GLU A 408 -0.47 -8.26 17.42
CA GLU A 408 -0.93 -6.99 18.00
C GLU A 408 -2.44 -6.94 18.16
N GLU A 409 -3.18 -7.28 17.10
CA GLU A 409 -4.63 -7.29 17.15
C GLU A 409 -5.16 -8.44 18.00
N MET A 410 -4.58 -9.64 17.92
CA MET A 410 -4.99 -10.76 18.76
C MET A 410 -4.87 -10.42 20.25
N MET A 411 -3.75 -9.83 20.68
CA MET A 411 -3.52 -9.46 22.08
C MET A 411 -4.48 -8.36 22.54
N LEU A 412 -4.76 -7.40 21.66
CA LEU A 412 -5.80 -6.39 21.88
C LEU A 412 -7.18 -7.03 22.10
N GLN A 413 -7.60 -7.93 21.20
CA GLN A 413 -8.92 -8.59 21.26
C GLN A 413 -9.03 -9.58 22.43
N ALA A 414 -7.93 -10.21 22.84
CA ALA A 414 -7.88 -11.10 23.99
C ALA A 414 -7.93 -10.37 25.34
N GLY A 415 -7.78 -9.04 25.33
CA GLY A 415 -7.96 -8.18 26.49
C GLY A 415 -6.68 -7.74 27.19
N LEU A 416 -5.51 -7.80 26.52
CA LEU A 416 -4.23 -7.36 27.13
C LEU A 416 -4.28 -5.87 27.56
N PHE A 417 -5.05 -5.06 26.83
CA PHE A 417 -5.14 -3.62 27.02
C PHE A 417 -6.51 -3.16 27.52
N GLU A 418 -7.30 -3.99 28.21
CA GLU A 418 -8.63 -3.60 28.71
C GLU A 418 -8.62 -2.34 29.59
N ASP A 419 -7.54 -2.15 30.35
CA ASP A 419 -7.30 -1.04 31.27
C ASP A 419 -6.41 0.07 30.70
N ALA A 420 -5.97 -0.05 29.43
CA ALA A 420 -5.00 0.84 28.81
C ALA A 420 -5.56 1.53 27.54
N PRO A 421 -6.39 2.58 27.67
CA PRO A 421 -7.02 3.25 26.53
C PRO A 421 -6.02 3.84 25.53
N LEU A 422 -4.90 4.38 26.03
CA LEU A 422 -3.81 4.88 25.17
C LEU A 422 -3.29 3.77 24.25
N SER A 423 -2.98 2.61 24.81
CA SER A 423 -2.40 1.47 24.07
C SER A 423 -3.38 0.91 23.04
N ARG A 424 -4.69 0.86 23.35
CA ARG A 424 -5.71 0.51 22.36
C ARG A 424 -5.74 1.49 21.20
N ALA A 425 -5.74 2.80 21.49
CA ALA A 425 -5.72 3.84 20.47
C ALA A 425 -4.45 3.76 19.59
N ILE A 426 -3.29 3.47 20.18
CA ILE A 426 -2.02 3.26 19.47
C ILE A 426 -2.12 2.06 18.52
N VAL A 427 -2.64 0.91 18.97
CA VAL A 427 -2.76 -0.29 18.11
C VAL A 427 -3.70 0.00 16.92
N TYR A 428 -4.82 0.69 17.13
CA TYR A 428 -5.69 1.10 16.00
C TYR A 428 -4.99 2.07 15.04
N ASN A 429 -4.16 2.97 15.57
CA ASN A 429 -3.35 3.86 14.75
C ASN A 429 -2.32 3.12 13.88
N PHE A 430 -1.63 2.13 14.46
CA PHE A 430 -0.74 1.25 13.71
C PHE A 430 -1.49 0.48 12.63
N MET A 431 -2.73 0.05 12.90
CA MET A 431 -3.56 -0.60 11.90
C MET A 431 -3.84 0.31 10.71
N ARG A 432 -4.22 1.57 10.95
CA ARG A 432 -4.47 2.54 9.88
C ARG A 432 -3.21 2.79 9.05
N LEU A 433 -2.08 3.04 9.71
CA LEU A 433 -0.80 3.29 9.05
C LEU A 433 -0.39 2.12 8.14
N ARG A 434 -0.41 0.88 8.65
CA ARG A 434 0.01 -0.30 7.88
C ARG A 434 -0.94 -0.65 6.74
N ALA A 435 -2.23 -0.28 6.83
CA ALA A 435 -3.15 -0.36 5.70
C ALA A 435 -2.80 0.66 4.60
N ILE A 436 -2.46 1.91 4.98
CA ILE A 436 -2.05 2.96 4.03
C ILE A 436 -0.75 2.59 3.30
N ARG A 437 0.21 1.97 4.01
CA ARG A 437 1.47 1.48 3.40
C ARG A 437 1.24 0.55 2.22
N VAL A 438 0.21 -0.31 2.28
CA VAL A 438 -0.15 -1.19 1.16
C VAL A 438 -0.51 -0.37 -0.08
N GLU A 439 -1.34 0.67 0.09
CA GLU A 439 -1.77 1.52 -1.02
C GLU A 439 -0.58 2.24 -1.66
N VAL A 440 0.31 2.78 -0.83
CA VAL A 440 1.51 3.51 -1.28
C VAL A 440 2.46 2.57 -2.04
N ASP A 441 2.80 1.43 -1.44
CA ASP A 441 3.74 0.45 -1.99
C ASP A 441 3.24 -0.13 -3.33
N VAL A 442 1.97 -0.55 -3.40
CA VAL A 442 1.38 -1.09 -4.63
C VAL A 442 1.35 -0.04 -5.74
N ARG A 443 0.92 1.20 -5.44
CA ARG A 443 0.82 2.26 -6.46
C ARG A 443 2.19 2.72 -6.96
N LEU A 444 3.19 2.80 -6.07
CA LEU A 444 4.58 3.05 -6.45
C LEU A 444 5.11 1.94 -7.37
N ALA A 445 4.88 0.67 -7.01
CA ALA A 445 5.34 -0.47 -7.80
C ALA A 445 4.70 -0.50 -9.20
N LEU A 446 3.42 -0.14 -9.31
CA LEU A 446 2.68 -0.08 -10.56
C LEU A 446 3.01 1.16 -11.42
N GLY A 447 3.67 2.17 -10.84
CA GLY A 447 3.92 3.45 -11.50
C GLY A 447 2.70 4.35 -11.59
N GLU A 448 1.71 4.16 -10.72
CA GLU A 448 0.51 4.99 -10.65
C GLU A 448 0.76 6.30 -9.88
N ILE A 449 1.75 6.29 -8.99
CA ILE A 449 2.25 7.46 -8.26
C ILE A 449 3.78 7.44 -8.28
N ASP A 450 4.41 8.62 -8.26
CA ASP A 450 5.84 8.78 -8.04
C ASP A 450 6.17 8.92 -6.54
N ILE A 451 7.46 8.97 -6.20
CA ILE A 451 7.93 9.08 -4.80
C ILE A 451 7.36 10.32 -4.12
N ASP A 452 7.31 11.45 -4.83
CA ASP A 452 6.78 12.71 -4.28
C ASP A 452 5.26 12.69 -4.10
N GLY A 453 4.54 12.04 -5.02
CA GLY A 453 3.10 11.80 -4.89
C GLY A 453 2.78 10.87 -3.72
N ALA A 454 3.56 9.81 -3.55
CA ALA A 454 3.48 8.91 -2.40
C ALA A 454 3.76 9.64 -1.07
N ALA A 455 4.80 10.49 -1.03
CA ALA A 455 5.12 11.31 0.15
C ALA A 455 3.97 12.25 0.53
N ARG A 456 3.37 12.94 -0.45
CA ARG A 456 2.19 13.80 -0.22
C ARG A 456 1.00 12.99 0.28
N MET A 457 0.74 11.83 -0.33
CA MET A 457 -0.34 10.94 0.11
C MET A 457 -0.14 10.48 1.56
N LEU A 458 1.08 10.08 1.95
CA LEU A 458 1.40 9.74 3.32
C LEU A 458 1.20 10.92 4.29
N HIS A 459 1.69 12.10 3.92
CA HIS A 459 1.54 13.34 4.71
C HIS A 459 0.08 13.76 4.91
N GLU A 460 -0.79 13.53 3.92
CA GLU A 460 -2.21 13.86 4.00
C GLU A 460 -3.01 12.85 4.84
N LEU A 461 -2.63 11.57 4.80
CA LEU A 461 -3.36 10.49 5.46
C LEU A 461 -2.87 10.19 6.88
N VAL A 462 -1.63 10.57 7.20
CA VAL A 462 -0.96 10.30 8.47
C VAL A 462 -0.25 11.59 8.92
N PRO A 463 -0.26 11.95 10.22
CA PRO A 463 0.39 13.16 10.73
C PRO A 463 1.93 13.03 10.76
N VAL A 464 2.55 12.88 9.60
CA VAL A 464 4.00 12.80 9.35
C VAL A 464 4.44 14.00 8.53
N ASP A 465 5.63 14.56 8.75
CA ASP A 465 6.14 15.64 7.91
C ASP A 465 6.54 15.13 6.51
N LEU A 466 6.67 16.04 5.54
CA LEU A 466 6.88 15.65 4.15
C LEU A 466 8.26 15.03 3.89
N GLU A 467 9.27 15.39 4.67
CA GLU A 467 10.64 14.87 4.53
C GLU A 467 10.67 13.39 4.94
N THR A 468 10.17 13.09 6.15
CA THR A 468 9.98 11.72 6.63
C THR A 468 9.11 10.90 5.68
N ALA A 469 8.01 11.48 5.18
CA ALA A 469 7.12 10.79 4.23
C ALA A 469 7.81 10.46 2.90
N ARG A 470 8.72 11.33 2.43
CA ARG A 470 9.51 11.12 1.20
C ARG A 470 10.53 10.00 1.37
N GLU A 471 11.21 9.95 2.50
CA GLU A 471 12.13 8.86 2.82
C GLU A 471 11.40 7.50 2.87
N GLU A 472 10.22 7.44 3.51
CA GLU A 472 9.40 6.22 3.56
C GLU A 472 8.88 5.80 2.18
N ALA A 473 8.37 6.75 1.39
CA ALA A 473 7.95 6.48 0.01
C ALA A 473 9.10 5.95 -0.87
N ALA A 474 10.29 6.53 -0.72
CA ALA A 474 11.45 6.10 -1.47
C ALA A 474 11.98 4.73 -1.02
N PHE A 475 11.89 4.42 0.29
CA PHE A 475 12.18 3.09 0.80
C PHE A 475 11.27 2.03 0.14
N PHE A 476 9.96 2.28 0.02
CA PHE A 476 9.06 1.37 -0.70
C PHE A 476 9.36 1.30 -2.20
N ALA A 477 9.75 2.41 -2.83
CA ALA A 477 10.18 2.40 -4.23
C ALA A 477 11.48 1.59 -4.45
N ALA A 478 12.41 1.62 -3.50
CA ALA A 478 13.64 0.83 -3.50
C ALA A 478 13.39 -0.65 -3.17
N THR A 479 12.37 -0.94 -2.36
CA THR A 479 12.01 -2.29 -1.90
C THR A 479 10.52 -2.63 -2.16
N PRO A 480 10.09 -2.69 -3.44
CA PRO A 480 8.67 -2.90 -3.75
C PRO A 480 8.15 -4.20 -3.14
N GLY A 481 7.03 -4.11 -2.42
CA GLY A 481 6.41 -5.22 -1.71
C GLY A 481 6.74 -5.28 -0.21
N GLN A 482 7.61 -4.39 0.29
CA GLN A 482 7.86 -4.27 1.72
C GLN A 482 6.66 -3.67 2.44
N GLY A 483 6.12 -2.55 1.94
CA GLY A 483 5.06 -1.81 2.63
C GLY A 483 3.77 -2.61 2.77
N LEU A 484 3.48 -3.52 1.83
CA LEU A 484 2.32 -4.39 1.90
C LEU A 484 2.47 -5.58 2.87
N SER A 485 3.70 -5.93 3.27
CA SER A 485 4.01 -7.17 3.98
C SER A 485 3.22 -7.32 5.28
N TYR A 486 3.14 -6.25 6.07
CA TYR A 486 2.40 -6.17 7.32
C TYR A 486 0.92 -6.58 7.15
N GLN A 487 0.14 -5.75 6.45
CA GLN A 487 -1.32 -5.89 6.40
C GLN A 487 -1.76 -7.08 5.53
N VAL A 488 -1.05 -7.36 4.42
CA VAL A 488 -1.36 -8.52 3.57
C VAL A 488 -1.03 -9.83 4.29
N GLY A 489 0.12 -9.90 4.97
CA GLY A 489 0.50 -11.05 5.77
C GLY A 489 -0.49 -11.30 6.91
N LYS A 490 -0.85 -10.26 7.67
CA LYS A 490 -1.88 -10.34 8.72
C LYS A 490 -3.21 -10.89 8.18
N ALA A 491 -3.65 -10.42 7.03
CA ALA A 491 -4.90 -10.89 6.44
C ALA A 491 -4.84 -12.37 6.01
N GLN A 492 -3.69 -12.85 5.52
CA GLN A 492 -3.49 -14.29 5.29
C GLN A 492 -3.55 -15.09 6.59
N VAL A 493 -2.92 -14.60 7.67
CA VAL A 493 -2.98 -15.27 9.00
C VAL A 493 -4.42 -15.37 9.49
N VAL A 494 -5.18 -14.27 9.45
CA VAL A 494 -6.59 -14.24 9.87
C VAL A 494 -7.44 -15.23 9.05
N ARG A 495 -7.23 -15.28 7.72
CA ARG A 495 -7.92 -16.22 6.85
C ARG A 495 -7.53 -17.67 7.15
N LEU A 496 -6.24 -17.95 7.32
CA LEU A 496 -5.73 -19.28 7.65
C LEU A 496 -6.31 -19.78 8.97
N LEU A 497 -6.32 -18.93 10.00
CA LEU A 497 -6.96 -19.22 11.30
C LEU A 497 -8.45 -19.53 11.14
N ALA A 498 -9.19 -18.68 10.44
CA ALA A 498 -10.63 -18.87 10.24
C ALA A 498 -10.94 -20.16 9.48
N ASP A 499 -10.11 -20.53 8.50
CA ASP A 499 -10.28 -21.74 7.71
C ASP A 499 -9.95 -23.00 8.52
N ALA A 500 -8.88 -22.95 9.33
CA ALA A 500 -8.53 -24.00 10.27
C ALA A 500 -9.66 -24.26 11.28
N ALA A 501 -10.18 -23.20 11.90
CA ALA A 501 -11.29 -23.28 12.84
C ALA A 501 -12.57 -23.82 12.19
N ARG A 502 -12.87 -23.44 10.94
CA ARG A 502 -14.03 -23.98 10.20
C ARG A 502 -13.87 -25.46 9.83
N ARG A 503 -12.66 -25.91 9.50
CA ARG A 503 -12.36 -27.31 9.18
C ARG A 503 -12.53 -28.19 10.42
N ASP A 504 -11.95 -27.78 11.54
CA ASP A 504 -11.82 -28.61 12.74
C ASP A 504 -13.00 -28.45 13.71
N ARG A 505 -13.82 -27.39 13.54
CA ARG A 505 -15.03 -27.09 14.33
C ARG A 505 -14.78 -27.17 15.84
N ASP A 506 -15.49 -28.06 16.53
CA ASP A 506 -15.41 -28.23 17.99
C ASP A 506 -14.05 -28.81 18.45
N GLY A 507 -13.24 -29.33 17.52
CA GLY A 507 -11.90 -29.87 17.78
C GLY A 507 -10.76 -28.87 17.54
N PHE A 508 -11.06 -27.62 17.16
CA PHE A 508 -10.03 -26.63 16.89
C PHE A 508 -9.33 -26.18 18.19
N ASP A 509 -7.99 -26.27 18.20
CA ASP A 509 -7.15 -25.79 19.29
C ASP A 509 -6.34 -24.56 18.82
N LEU A 510 -6.71 -23.38 19.32
CA LEU A 510 -6.08 -22.11 18.97
C LEU A 510 -4.59 -22.08 19.36
N ARG A 511 -4.23 -22.63 20.52
CA ARG A 511 -2.85 -22.66 21.00
C ARG A 511 -2.01 -23.57 20.12
N ALA A 512 -2.52 -24.74 19.76
CA ALA A 512 -1.84 -25.66 18.86
C ALA A 512 -1.63 -25.05 17.46
N PHE A 513 -2.64 -24.34 16.95
CA PHE A 513 -2.54 -23.59 15.70
C PHE A 513 -1.41 -22.53 15.76
N HIS A 514 -1.40 -21.68 16.79
CA HIS A 514 -0.36 -20.65 16.91
C HIS A 514 1.04 -21.22 17.15
N ASN A 515 1.17 -22.30 17.91
CA ASN A 515 2.46 -22.97 18.06
C ASN A 515 3.03 -23.41 16.72
N ALA A 516 2.19 -23.93 15.81
CA ALA A 516 2.62 -24.34 14.49
C ALA A 516 2.95 -23.12 13.59
N LEU A 517 2.08 -22.10 13.58
CA LEU A 517 2.30 -20.84 12.85
C LEU A 517 3.62 -20.14 13.22
N TRP A 518 3.93 -20.05 14.52
CA TRP A 518 5.20 -19.47 14.99
C TRP A 518 6.42 -20.36 14.70
N SER A 519 6.23 -21.68 14.70
CA SER A 519 7.30 -22.64 14.42
C SER A 519 7.69 -22.65 12.94
N ASP A 520 6.74 -22.48 12.02
CA ASP A 520 7.00 -22.30 10.60
C ASP A 520 7.48 -20.87 10.30
N GLY A 521 7.04 -19.90 11.10
CA GLY A 521 7.60 -18.56 11.19
C GLY A 521 7.60 -17.83 9.86
N ASN A 522 8.78 -17.68 9.27
CA ASN A 522 9.03 -16.86 8.08
C ASN A 522 8.72 -17.55 6.74
N VAL A 523 8.19 -18.78 6.76
CA VAL A 523 7.73 -19.49 5.56
C VAL A 523 6.48 -18.81 4.97
N PRO A 524 6.30 -18.72 3.64
CA PRO A 524 5.14 -18.04 3.06
C PRO A 524 3.83 -18.67 3.54
N LEU A 525 2.83 -17.85 3.90
CA LEU A 525 1.60 -18.31 4.55
C LEU A 525 0.78 -19.29 3.68
N ALA A 526 0.91 -19.22 2.35
CA ALA A 526 0.29 -20.19 1.44
C ALA A 526 0.94 -21.59 1.54
N VAL A 527 2.23 -21.66 1.88
CA VAL A 527 2.94 -22.93 2.15
C VAL A 527 2.56 -23.46 3.54
N GLN A 528 2.51 -22.59 4.55
CA GLN A 528 2.00 -22.97 5.88
C GLN A 528 0.56 -23.48 5.81
N ARG A 529 -0.29 -22.88 4.96
CA ARG A 529 -1.64 -23.38 4.68
C ARG A 529 -1.64 -24.80 4.13
N LEU A 530 -0.75 -25.11 3.19
CA LEU A 530 -0.60 -26.48 2.68
C LEU A 530 -0.19 -27.43 3.81
N GLN A 531 0.72 -27.03 4.69
CA GLN A 531 1.17 -27.85 5.83
C GLN A 531 0.07 -28.11 6.85
N LEU A 532 -0.62 -27.05 7.30
CA LEU A 532 -1.62 -27.12 8.36
C LEU A 532 -2.94 -27.69 7.85
N LEU A 533 -3.33 -27.32 6.63
CA LEU A 533 -4.65 -27.61 6.08
C LEU A 533 -4.67 -28.74 5.04
N GLY A 534 -3.52 -29.10 4.45
CA GLY A 534 -3.47 -29.96 3.26
C GLY A 534 -4.05 -29.26 2.02
N ASP A 535 -4.16 -27.93 2.05
CA ASP A 535 -4.84 -27.12 1.04
C ASP A 535 -3.84 -26.31 0.21
N ALA A 536 -3.63 -26.73 -1.04
CA ALA A 536 -2.78 -26.03 -2.00
C ALA A 536 -3.49 -24.89 -2.76
N GLY A 537 -4.75 -24.57 -2.45
CA GLY A 537 -5.57 -23.64 -3.24
C GLY A 537 -4.97 -22.25 -3.40
N GLU A 538 -4.31 -21.72 -2.37
CA GLU A 538 -3.61 -20.42 -2.45
C GLU A 538 -2.38 -20.50 -3.36
N LEU A 539 -1.59 -21.58 -3.27
CA LEU A 539 -0.43 -21.81 -4.14
C LEU A 539 -0.84 -21.97 -5.61
N LEU A 540 -1.89 -22.74 -5.87
CA LEU A 540 -2.44 -22.92 -7.22
C LEU A 540 -2.99 -21.61 -7.79
N ARG A 541 -3.60 -20.78 -6.95
CA ARG A 541 -4.07 -19.46 -7.36
C ARG A 541 -2.91 -18.50 -7.63
N ALA A 542 -1.85 -18.52 -6.82
CA ALA A 542 -0.64 -17.76 -7.08
C ALA A 542 0.00 -18.19 -8.42
N ASP A 543 0.09 -19.50 -8.70
CA ASP A 543 0.56 -20.02 -9.99
C ASP A 543 -0.29 -19.50 -11.16
N ALA A 544 -1.61 -19.59 -11.05
CA ALA A 544 -2.53 -19.11 -12.07
C ALA A 544 -2.41 -17.59 -12.28
N LEU A 545 -2.21 -16.80 -11.22
CA LEU A 545 -2.00 -15.35 -11.32
C LEU A 545 -0.63 -15.02 -11.95
N ALA A 546 0.41 -15.79 -11.64
CA ALA A 546 1.72 -15.64 -12.25
C ALA A 546 1.70 -15.99 -13.76
N GLU A 547 0.91 -17.00 -14.15
CA GLU A 547 0.74 -17.39 -15.56
C GLU A 547 -0.17 -16.42 -16.31
N SER A 548 -1.30 -16.03 -15.72
CA SER A 548 -2.28 -15.12 -16.34
C SER A 548 -1.80 -13.67 -16.44
N GLY A 549 -0.93 -13.19 -15.54
CA GLY A 549 -0.42 -11.81 -15.60
C GLY A 549 0.46 -11.52 -16.82
N ALA A 550 1.18 -12.51 -17.32
CA ALA A 550 1.98 -12.42 -18.55
C ALA A 550 1.18 -12.87 -19.79
N ASP A 551 0.30 -13.87 -19.63
CA ASP A 551 -0.43 -14.45 -20.76
C ASP A 551 -1.74 -13.72 -21.09
N MET A 552 -2.52 -13.19 -20.12
CA MET A 552 -3.81 -12.54 -20.45
C MET A 552 -3.68 -11.21 -21.18
N ARG A 553 -2.64 -10.42 -20.89
CA ARG A 553 -2.37 -9.22 -21.69
C ARG A 553 -2.02 -9.57 -23.13
N ARG A 554 -1.18 -10.61 -23.31
CA ARG A 554 -0.80 -11.11 -24.63
C ARG A 554 -1.98 -11.75 -25.37
N PHE A 555 -2.75 -12.59 -24.69
CA PHE A 555 -3.96 -13.25 -25.17
C PHE A 555 -5.02 -12.21 -25.55
N GLY A 556 -5.23 -11.19 -24.73
CA GLY A 556 -6.16 -10.11 -25.04
C GLY A 556 -5.70 -9.27 -26.24
N ALA A 557 -4.41 -9.00 -26.36
CA ALA A 557 -3.85 -8.33 -27.54
C ALA A 557 -3.98 -9.21 -28.80
N GLU A 558 -3.78 -10.52 -28.69
CA GLU A 558 -3.94 -11.48 -29.78
C GLU A 558 -5.40 -11.59 -30.23
N LEU A 559 -6.35 -11.63 -29.28
CA LEU A 559 -7.77 -11.62 -29.59
C LEU A 559 -8.18 -10.31 -30.28
N LEU A 560 -7.72 -9.16 -29.76
CA LEU A 560 -8.01 -7.85 -30.34
C LEU A 560 -7.44 -7.70 -31.76
N ASP A 561 -6.19 -8.15 -31.98
CA ASP A 561 -5.57 -8.19 -33.30
C ASP A 561 -6.36 -9.09 -34.26
N ALA A 562 -6.77 -10.28 -33.82
CA ALA A 562 -7.58 -11.19 -34.62
C ALA A 562 -8.94 -10.59 -35.02
N ILE A 563 -9.63 -9.93 -34.08
CA ILE A 563 -10.91 -9.27 -34.34
C ILE A 563 -10.73 -8.09 -35.31
N THR A 564 -9.77 -7.20 -35.02
CA THR A 564 -9.58 -5.96 -35.82
C THR A 564 -9.03 -6.24 -37.22
N SER A 565 -8.26 -7.31 -37.40
CA SER A 565 -7.79 -7.78 -38.71
C SER A 565 -8.82 -8.61 -39.49
N GLY A 566 -9.92 -9.03 -38.85
CA GLY A 566 -10.92 -9.89 -39.44
C GLY A 566 -10.48 -11.36 -39.63
N ASP A 567 -9.48 -11.83 -38.87
CA ASP A 567 -8.98 -13.22 -38.91
C ASP A 567 -9.94 -14.18 -38.18
N VAL A 568 -11.02 -14.54 -38.88
CA VAL A 568 -12.07 -15.43 -38.36
C VAL A 568 -11.52 -16.77 -37.87
N ALA A 569 -10.48 -17.32 -38.51
CA ALA A 569 -9.91 -18.60 -38.13
C ALA A 569 -9.17 -18.49 -36.78
N ARG A 570 -8.48 -17.39 -36.54
CA ARG A 570 -7.81 -17.15 -35.25
C ARG A 570 -8.81 -16.86 -34.14
N VAL A 571 -9.86 -16.08 -34.40
CA VAL A 571 -10.94 -15.86 -33.42
C VAL A 571 -11.65 -17.18 -33.06
N ASP A 572 -11.90 -18.05 -34.04
CA ASP A 572 -12.53 -19.36 -33.80
C ASP A 572 -11.69 -20.27 -32.88
N LEU A 573 -10.37 -20.24 -33.03
CA LEU A 573 -9.44 -20.97 -32.16
C LEU A 573 -9.40 -20.42 -30.73
N LEU A 574 -9.54 -19.11 -30.57
CA LEU A 574 -9.54 -18.41 -29.28
C LEU A 574 -10.88 -18.53 -28.54
N TYR A 575 -11.98 -18.84 -29.23
CA TYR A 575 -13.31 -18.97 -28.63
C TYR A 575 -13.61 -20.40 -28.16
N ALA A 576 -14.16 -20.52 -26.95
CA ALA A 576 -14.77 -21.77 -26.49
C ALA A 576 -16.05 -22.05 -27.29
N ASP A 577 -16.42 -23.32 -27.46
CA ASP A 577 -17.59 -23.70 -28.28
C ASP A 577 -18.91 -23.17 -27.71
N ASP A 578 -18.94 -22.90 -26.40
CA ASP A 578 -20.08 -22.37 -25.64
C ASP A 578 -20.05 -20.84 -25.43
N VAL A 579 -19.16 -20.11 -26.11
CA VAL A 579 -18.99 -18.65 -25.92
C VAL A 579 -20.29 -17.86 -26.07
N ARG A 580 -20.42 -16.79 -25.28
CA ARG A 580 -21.50 -15.79 -25.39
C ARG A 580 -20.92 -14.38 -25.50
N VAL A 581 -21.31 -13.65 -26.55
CA VAL A 581 -20.88 -12.26 -26.80
C VAL A 581 -22.10 -11.35 -26.69
N TRP A 582 -22.10 -10.49 -25.68
CA TRP A 582 -23.20 -9.58 -25.37
C TRP A 582 -22.77 -8.13 -25.59
N HIS A 583 -23.69 -7.29 -26.08
CA HIS A 583 -23.43 -5.87 -26.31
C HIS A 583 -24.45 -5.00 -25.57
N ASN A 584 -24.00 -3.85 -25.06
CA ASN A 584 -24.84 -2.94 -24.29
C ASN A 584 -25.92 -2.23 -25.11
N TYR A 585 -25.69 -2.00 -26.40
CA TYR A 585 -26.57 -1.19 -27.24
C TYR A 585 -27.80 -1.94 -27.76
N ASP A 586 -27.75 -3.28 -27.84
CA ASP A 586 -28.87 -4.12 -28.27
C ASP A 586 -29.40 -5.03 -27.14
N GLY A 587 -28.61 -5.30 -26.12
CA GLY A 587 -28.95 -6.18 -25.00
C GLY A 587 -29.02 -7.66 -25.37
N VAL A 588 -28.53 -8.07 -26.55
CA VAL A 588 -28.65 -9.45 -27.07
C VAL A 588 -27.33 -10.20 -26.90
N ALA A 589 -27.39 -11.41 -26.32
CA ALA A 589 -26.25 -12.32 -26.24
C ALA A 589 -26.20 -13.22 -27.48
N ARG A 590 -25.12 -13.11 -28.26
CA ARG A 590 -24.86 -13.88 -29.49
C ARG A 590 -24.03 -15.12 -29.22
N ASP A 591 -24.23 -16.15 -30.04
CA ASP A 591 -23.43 -17.36 -30.00
C ASP A 591 -22.14 -17.25 -30.84
N LYS A 592 -21.33 -18.32 -30.82
CA LYS A 592 -20.05 -18.40 -31.52
C LYS A 592 -20.18 -18.15 -33.03
N ALA A 593 -21.18 -18.75 -33.68
CA ALA A 593 -21.34 -18.67 -35.13
C ALA A 593 -21.75 -17.25 -35.56
N GLU A 594 -22.63 -16.63 -34.78
CA GLU A 594 -23.06 -15.24 -34.98
C GLU A 594 -21.90 -14.26 -34.79
N SER A 595 -21.10 -14.40 -33.74
CA SER A 595 -19.93 -13.55 -33.47
C SER A 595 -18.85 -13.67 -34.55
N LEU A 596 -18.51 -14.90 -34.98
CA LEU A 596 -17.53 -15.11 -36.06
C LEU A 596 -17.99 -14.49 -37.38
N ASN A 597 -19.29 -14.46 -37.65
CA ASN A 597 -19.83 -13.78 -38.82
C ASN A 597 -19.73 -12.24 -38.71
N ALA A 598 -19.95 -11.67 -37.53
CA ALA A 598 -19.73 -10.23 -37.29
C ALA A 598 -18.27 -9.83 -37.56
N VAL A 599 -17.30 -10.60 -37.04
CA VAL A 599 -15.86 -10.39 -37.30
C VAL A 599 -15.56 -10.43 -38.80
N ARG A 600 -16.17 -11.37 -39.55
CA ARG A 600 -16.00 -11.48 -41.00
C ARG A 600 -16.50 -10.24 -41.75
N LEU A 601 -17.53 -9.57 -41.23
CA LEU A 601 -18.15 -8.40 -41.85
C LEU A 601 -17.36 -7.11 -41.61
N ILE A 602 -16.48 -7.05 -40.61
CA ILE A 602 -15.67 -5.87 -40.29
C ILE A 602 -14.86 -5.42 -41.51
N ALA A 603 -14.07 -6.31 -42.13
CA ALA A 603 -13.25 -5.99 -43.29
C ALA A 603 -14.07 -5.61 -44.55
N ALA A 604 -15.31 -6.11 -44.64
CA ALA A 604 -16.23 -5.82 -45.72
C ALA A 604 -16.88 -4.43 -45.57
N HIS A 605 -17.07 -3.95 -44.34
CA HIS A 605 -17.72 -2.66 -44.05
C HIS A 605 -16.72 -1.52 -43.84
N TYR A 606 -15.54 -1.79 -43.29
CA TYR A 606 -14.58 -0.75 -42.91
C TYR A 606 -13.24 -0.91 -43.65
N ASP A 607 -12.68 0.22 -44.07
CA ASP A 607 -11.31 0.35 -44.57
C ASP A 607 -10.39 0.81 -43.43
N GLY A 608 -9.27 0.11 -43.23
CA GLY A 608 -8.30 0.44 -42.17
C GLY A 608 -8.83 0.31 -40.74
N PHE A 609 -9.69 -0.68 -40.45
CA PHE A 609 -10.21 -0.91 -39.10
C PHE A 609 -9.09 -1.33 -38.13
N HIS A 610 -8.95 -0.63 -37.00
CA HIS A 610 -7.94 -0.90 -35.98
C HIS A 610 -8.36 -0.34 -34.62
N ALA A 611 -7.64 -0.69 -33.55
CA ALA A 611 -7.85 -0.15 -32.21
C ALA A 611 -6.69 0.78 -31.79
N THR A 612 -7.00 1.89 -31.12
CA THR A 612 -6.04 2.79 -30.48
C THR A 612 -6.33 2.92 -28.99
N GLU A 613 -5.39 3.47 -28.21
CA GLU A 613 -5.55 3.69 -26.75
C GLU A 613 -5.89 2.40 -25.99
N VAL A 614 -5.30 1.29 -26.45
CA VAL A 614 -5.57 -0.04 -25.91
C VAL A 614 -4.96 -0.17 -24.52
N ARG A 615 -5.81 -0.49 -23.55
CA ARG A 615 -5.42 -0.90 -22.19
C ARG A 615 -6.09 -2.22 -21.85
N ILE A 616 -5.30 -3.20 -21.44
CA ILE A 616 -5.77 -4.52 -21.03
C ILE A 616 -5.37 -4.73 -19.57
N ASP A 617 -6.36 -4.80 -18.70
CA ASP A 617 -6.24 -5.00 -17.27
C ASP A 617 -6.70 -6.44 -16.93
N PRO A 618 -5.79 -7.38 -16.61
CA PRO A 618 -6.16 -8.74 -16.21
C PRO A 618 -7.07 -8.76 -14.97
N VAL A 619 -8.07 -9.64 -14.96
CA VAL A 619 -8.96 -9.86 -13.82
C VAL A 619 -9.12 -11.36 -13.55
N PRO A 620 -9.53 -11.80 -12.34
CA PRO A 620 -9.75 -13.21 -12.08
C PRO A 620 -10.70 -13.85 -13.11
N GLY A 621 -10.23 -14.89 -13.80
CA GLY A 621 -10.99 -15.57 -14.84
C GLY A 621 -11.06 -14.85 -16.18
N GLY A 622 -10.24 -13.81 -16.44
CA GLY A 622 -10.31 -13.07 -17.70
C GLY A 622 -9.51 -11.76 -17.75
N TYR A 623 -10.00 -10.78 -18.50
CA TYR A 623 -9.44 -9.42 -18.54
C TYR A 623 -10.51 -8.38 -18.86
N VAL A 624 -10.23 -7.12 -18.51
CA VAL A 624 -10.97 -5.95 -19.00
C VAL A 624 -10.12 -5.23 -20.02
N GLN A 625 -10.68 -4.91 -21.17
CA GLN A 625 -10.04 -4.14 -22.23
C GLN A 625 -10.76 -2.82 -22.43
N ARG A 626 -9.99 -1.74 -22.61
CA ARG A 626 -10.48 -0.44 -23.03
C ARG A 626 -9.72 -0.03 -24.29
N CYS A 627 -10.42 0.44 -25.31
CA CYS A 627 -9.81 0.90 -26.55
C CYS A 627 -10.76 1.82 -27.32
N VAL A 628 -10.23 2.51 -28.34
CA VAL A 628 -11.01 3.25 -29.33
C VAL A 628 -10.92 2.51 -30.66
N TYR A 629 -12.03 1.98 -31.17
CA TYR A 629 -12.09 1.41 -32.51
C TYR A 629 -12.14 2.50 -33.56
N ARG A 630 -11.28 2.40 -34.58
CA ARG A 630 -11.15 3.37 -35.66
C ARG A 630 -11.24 2.68 -37.01
N GLY A 631 -11.76 3.37 -38.02
CA GLY A 631 -11.83 2.88 -39.40
C GLY A 631 -12.58 3.85 -40.31
N ARG A 632 -12.71 3.53 -41.60
CA ARG A 632 -13.54 4.31 -42.53
C ARG A 632 -14.62 3.43 -43.15
N ASP A 633 -15.88 3.80 -43.00
CA ASP A 633 -17.00 3.06 -43.60
C ASP A 633 -16.89 3.10 -45.13
N ARG A 634 -16.90 1.93 -45.78
CA ARG A 634 -16.70 1.78 -47.23
C ARG A 634 -17.92 2.23 -48.05
N GLY A 635 -19.12 2.19 -47.48
CA GLY A 635 -20.36 2.57 -48.17
C GLY A 635 -20.61 4.07 -48.17
N THR A 636 -20.31 4.73 -47.05
CA THR A 636 -20.59 6.15 -46.79
C THR A 636 -19.36 7.03 -46.82
N GLY A 637 -18.16 6.46 -46.62
CA GLY A 637 -16.90 7.19 -46.51
C GLY A 637 -16.64 7.86 -45.16
N ALA A 638 -17.56 7.73 -44.19
CA ALA A 638 -17.46 8.33 -42.87
C ALA A 638 -16.35 7.69 -42.02
N GLU A 639 -15.69 8.48 -41.17
CA GLU A 639 -14.73 7.96 -40.19
C GLU A 639 -15.45 7.44 -38.95
N LEU A 640 -15.02 6.26 -38.48
CA LEU A 640 -15.43 5.62 -37.26
C LEU A 640 -14.41 5.95 -36.15
N ALA A 641 -14.91 6.33 -34.98
CA ALA A 641 -14.14 6.44 -33.75
C ALA A 641 -15.09 6.10 -32.59
N VAL A 642 -15.02 4.87 -32.09
CA VAL A 642 -15.94 4.35 -31.06
C VAL A 642 -15.14 3.94 -29.83
N ASP A 643 -15.42 4.59 -28.70
CA ASP A 643 -14.94 4.18 -27.39
C ASP A 643 -15.58 2.84 -27.01
N ALA A 644 -14.74 1.87 -26.68
CA ALA A 644 -15.14 0.51 -26.34
C ALA A 644 -14.50 0.04 -25.04
N MET A 645 -15.30 -0.60 -24.20
CA MET A 645 -14.86 -1.38 -23.05
C MET A 645 -15.38 -2.80 -23.17
N MET A 646 -14.52 -3.79 -22.99
CA MET A 646 -14.89 -5.20 -23.00
C MET A 646 -14.50 -5.87 -21.69
N ARG A 647 -15.42 -6.61 -21.08
CA ARG A 647 -15.08 -7.63 -20.09
C ARG A 647 -15.05 -8.98 -20.77
N VAL A 648 -13.92 -9.66 -20.69
CA VAL A 648 -13.69 -10.95 -21.36
C VAL A 648 -13.41 -12.01 -20.31
N ASP A 649 -14.26 -13.03 -20.23
CA ASP A 649 -14.04 -14.20 -19.37
C ASP A 649 -13.38 -15.33 -20.19
N VAL A 650 -12.34 -15.94 -19.62
CA VAL A 650 -11.48 -16.95 -20.24
C VAL A 650 -11.41 -18.20 -19.35
N ARG A 651 -11.60 -19.37 -19.97
CA ARG A 651 -11.49 -20.69 -19.34
C ARG A 651 -10.68 -21.61 -20.24
N ASP A 652 -9.69 -22.30 -19.67
CA ASP A 652 -8.83 -23.27 -20.39
C ASP A 652 -8.17 -22.67 -21.65
N GLY A 653 -7.73 -21.41 -21.57
CA GLY A 653 -7.11 -20.68 -22.69
C GLY A 653 -8.06 -20.31 -23.82
N ARG A 654 -9.38 -20.30 -23.57
CA ARG A 654 -10.40 -19.91 -24.54
C ARG A 654 -11.43 -18.96 -23.96
N VAL A 655 -11.93 -18.03 -24.76
CA VAL A 655 -12.95 -17.05 -24.37
C VAL A 655 -14.30 -17.74 -24.22
N THR A 656 -14.92 -17.61 -23.04
CA THR A 656 -16.26 -18.14 -22.75
C THR A 656 -17.32 -17.06 -22.69
N ARG A 657 -16.95 -15.80 -22.44
CA ARG A 657 -17.89 -14.68 -22.42
C ARG A 657 -17.21 -13.38 -22.81
N ILE A 658 -17.91 -12.54 -23.56
CA ILE A 658 -17.55 -11.14 -23.81
C ILE A 658 -18.76 -10.29 -23.48
N GLU A 659 -18.56 -9.25 -22.67
CA GLU A 659 -19.52 -8.16 -22.47
C GLU A 659 -18.89 -6.89 -23.03
N GLU A 660 -19.41 -6.42 -24.16
CA GLU A 660 -18.93 -5.24 -24.87
C GLU A 660 -19.83 -4.04 -24.60
N TYR A 661 -19.20 -2.93 -24.25
CA TYR A 661 -19.81 -1.65 -23.98
C TYR A 661 -19.25 -0.62 -24.96
N THR A 662 -20.09 -0.17 -25.88
CA THR A 662 -19.78 0.91 -26.83
C THR A 662 -20.80 2.04 -26.69
N ASP A 663 -20.41 3.26 -27.06
CA ASP A 663 -21.35 4.39 -27.14
C ASP A 663 -22.08 4.35 -28.51
N PRO A 664 -23.39 4.05 -28.56
CA PRO A 664 -24.13 3.95 -29.82
C PRO A 664 -24.18 5.27 -30.60
N ALA A 665 -23.96 6.42 -29.93
CA ALA A 665 -23.94 7.73 -30.57
C ALA A 665 -22.68 7.95 -31.42
N GLN A 666 -21.63 7.17 -31.20
CA GLN A 666 -20.35 7.25 -31.92
C GLN A 666 -20.27 6.31 -33.13
N GLY A 667 -21.30 5.48 -33.35
CA GLY A 667 -21.37 4.42 -34.37
C GLY A 667 -21.45 3.03 -33.74
N SER A 668 -21.67 2.00 -34.57
CA SER A 668 -21.66 0.59 -34.14
C SER A 668 -20.80 -0.25 -35.08
N VAL A 669 -20.19 -1.31 -34.54
CA VAL A 669 -19.45 -2.33 -35.29
C VAL A 669 -20.48 -3.22 -36.03
N PRO A 670 -20.19 -3.72 -37.26
CA PRO A 670 -21.23 -4.28 -38.11
C PRO A 670 -21.71 -5.65 -37.62
N GLU A 671 -23.01 -5.90 -37.77
CA GLU A 671 -23.67 -7.14 -37.32
C GLU A 671 -24.21 -8.01 -38.46
N SER A 672 -24.57 -9.25 -38.15
CA SER A 672 -25.27 -10.14 -39.07
C SER A 672 -26.68 -9.63 -39.41
N ALA A 673 -26.94 -9.37 -40.69
CA ALA A 673 -28.29 -9.01 -41.16
C ALA A 673 -29.28 -10.19 -40.99
N GLY A 674 -30.24 -10.03 -40.08
CA GLY A 674 -31.36 -10.95 -39.85
C GLY A 674 -32.72 -10.29 -40.13
N SER A 675 -33.25 -10.54 -41.33
CA SER A 675 -34.64 -10.40 -41.83
C SER A 675 -35.43 -9.10 -41.55
N GLU A 676 -35.71 -8.36 -42.63
CA GLU A 676 -36.77 -7.35 -42.69
C GLU A 676 -38.20 -7.94 -42.78
N SER A 677 -39.14 -7.20 -42.16
CA SER A 677 -40.57 -7.00 -42.47
C SER A 677 -41.61 -7.54 -41.49
N ALA A 678 -42.32 -6.63 -40.80
CA ALA A 678 -43.74 -6.33 -41.01
C ALA A 678 -44.28 -5.30 -40.00
N ASP A 679 -45.12 -4.41 -40.53
CA ASP A 679 -45.77 -3.26 -39.92
C ASP A 679 -47.03 -3.61 -39.08
N ALA A 680 -47.41 -2.65 -38.22
CA ALA A 680 -48.73 -2.33 -37.66
C ALA A 680 -49.49 -3.27 -36.67
N SER A 681 -49.64 -2.71 -35.45
CA SER A 681 -50.86 -2.68 -34.61
C SER A 681 -51.42 -3.98 -33.99
N GLN A 682 -51.50 -4.05 -32.66
CA GLN A 682 -52.76 -4.05 -31.87
C GLN A 682 -52.54 -4.49 -30.43
N SER A 683 -53.25 -3.77 -29.55
CA SER A 683 -53.69 -4.08 -28.19
C SER A 683 -53.64 -5.53 -27.71
N GLY A 684 -53.12 -5.72 -26.49
CA GLY A 684 -53.34 -6.92 -25.69
C GLY A 684 -52.93 -6.67 -24.24
N ALA A 685 -53.92 -6.35 -23.41
CA ALA A 685 -53.76 -6.21 -21.96
C ALA A 685 -53.29 -7.52 -21.32
N PHE A 686 -52.39 -7.42 -20.34
CA PHE A 686 -52.23 -8.41 -19.28
C PHE A 686 -52.13 -7.67 -17.93
N GLU A 687 -53.25 -7.65 -17.22
CA GLU A 687 -53.27 -7.40 -15.78
C GLU A 687 -52.75 -8.65 -15.05
N MET A 688 -51.87 -8.45 -14.07
CA MET A 688 -51.79 -9.34 -12.92
C MET A 688 -51.69 -8.50 -11.65
N SER A 689 -52.77 -8.52 -10.89
CA SER A 689 -52.96 -7.84 -9.60
C SER A 689 -52.03 -8.40 -8.52
N MET A 690 -51.48 -7.50 -7.70
CA MET A 690 -50.93 -7.80 -6.38
C MET A 690 -52.01 -7.53 -5.32
N PRO A 691 -52.22 -8.39 -4.30
CA PRO A 691 -53.11 -8.07 -3.20
C PRO A 691 -52.38 -7.30 -2.09
N GLY A 692 -53.03 -6.23 -1.63
CA GLY A 692 -53.36 -6.10 -0.20
C GLY A 692 -52.36 -5.39 0.70
N SER A 693 -52.70 -4.13 0.97
CA SER A 693 -52.30 -3.29 2.10
C SER A 693 -52.34 -3.97 3.48
N GLY A 694 -51.38 -3.62 4.34
CA GLY A 694 -51.47 -3.73 5.79
C GLY A 694 -50.73 -2.56 6.47
N ALA A 695 -51.49 -1.60 6.97
CA ALA A 695 -51.01 -0.44 7.74
C ALA A 695 -50.81 -0.79 9.22
N SER A 696 -49.90 -0.08 9.92
CA SER A 696 -49.94 0.29 11.35
C SER A 696 -48.72 1.21 11.62
N GLU A 697 -48.90 2.53 11.61
CA GLU A 697 -49.14 3.42 12.76
C GLU A 697 -47.92 3.69 13.67
N LEU A 698 -47.55 4.98 13.65
CA LEU A 698 -46.76 5.80 14.57
C LEU A 698 -46.72 5.38 16.06
N SER A 699 -45.61 5.71 16.74
CA SER A 699 -45.60 6.64 17.89
C SER A 699 -44.18 6.98 18.36
N VAL A 700 -43.89 8.28 18.46
CA VAL A 700 -42.80 8.90 19.24
C VAL A 700 -43.44 9.69 20.39
N PRO A 701 -42.81 9.78 21.56
CA PRO A 701 -42.62 11.11 22.19
C PRO A 701 -41.19 11.21 22.76
N GLY A 702 -40.46 12.33 22.75
CA GLY A 702 -40.82 13.71 23.12
C GLY A 702 -39.75 14.17 24.12
N SER A 703 -38.84 15.06 23.71
CA SER A 703 -38.81 16.50 24.02
C SER A 703 -38.36 16.87 25.43
N GLY A 704 -37.34 17.75 25.53
CA GLY A 704 -37.06 18.50 26.75
C GLY A 704 -35.71 19.22 26.73
N GLY A 705 -35.62 20.33 26.00
CA GLY A 705 -34.46 21.22 26.07
C GLY A 705 -34.52 22.22 27.24
N SER A 706 -33.39 22.84 27.55
CA SER A 706 -33.28 24.27 27.92
C SER A 706 -31.81 24.67 28.04
N ALA A 707 -31.56 25.94 27.75
CA ALA A 707 -30.28 26.51 27.36
C ALA A 707 -29.68 27.47 28.40
N VAL A 708 -28.51 27.99 28.02
CA VAL A 708 -27.91 29.31 28.31
C VAL A 708 -27.03 29.46 29.57
N SER A 709 -25.73 29.75 29.35
CA SER A 709 -25.05 31.05 29.67
C SER A 709 -23.57 30.90 30.10
N VAL A 710 -22.67 31.70 29.52
CA VAL A 710 -21.25 31.92 29.86
C VAL A 710 -21.06 33.41 30.25
N PRO A 711 -20.18 33.79 31.20
CA PRO A 711 -18.91 34.50 30.87
C PRO A 711 -17.78 34.21 31.92
N GLY A 712 -16.48 34.52 31.78
CA GLY A 712 -15.65 35.24 30.81
C GLY A 712 -14.18 35.41 31.32
N SER A 713 -13.27 35.71 30.38
CA SER A 713 -11.99 36.47 30.41
C SER A 713 -10.96 36.42 31.57
N GLY A 714 -9.67 36.26 31.21
CA GLY A 714 -8.51 36.82 31.93
C GLY A 714 -7.16 36.38 31.34
N ALA A 715 -6.34 37.31 30.83
CA ALA A 715 -5.01 37.09 30.24
C ALA A 715 -3.89 37.61 31.15
N SER A 716 -2.66 37.08 31.03
CA SER A 716 -1.39 37.73 31.46
C SER A 716 -0.18 37.07 30.77
N GLU A 717 0.74 37.89 30.24
CA GLU A 717 2.01 37.55 29.57
C GLU A 717 3.18 37.30 30.56
N LEU A 718 4.25 36.60 30.12
CA LEU A 718 5.66 37.08 30.18
C LEU A 718 6.74 36.06 29.72
N SER A 719 7.59 36.53 28.77
CA SER A 719 9.06 36.32 28.58
C SER A 719 9.70 34.96 28.20
N GLY A 720 10.54 34.99 27.13
CA GLY A 720 11.52 33.95 26.74
C GLY A 720 12.90 34.10 27.43
N PRO A 721 13.89 33.22 27.14
CA PRO A 721 14.84 33.47 26.03
C PRO A 721 15.35 32.21 25.26
N GLU A 722 16.33 32.48 24.38
CA GLU A 722 16.82 31.83 23.15
C GLU A 722 17.71 30.54 23.25
N SER A 723 18.01 30.02 22.04
CA SER A 723 19.09 29.11 21.59
C SER A 723 18.81 27.60 21.74
N GLY A 724 19.06 26.71 20.78
CA GLY A 724 19.68 26.75 19.46
C GLY A 724 20.02 25.30 19.06
N GLY A 725 19.90 24.94 17.78
CA GLY A 725 20.38 23.67 17.22
C GLY A 725 19.29 22.65 16.91
N SER A 726 18.71 22.73 15.70
CA SER A 726 17.88 21.67 15.13
C SER A 726 18.78 20.61 14.50
N ALA A 727 18.67 19.37 14.96
CA ALA A 727 19.11 18.17 14.25
C ALA A 727 17.85 17.35 13.95
N VAL A 728 17.53 17.23 12.67
CA VAL A 728 16.40 16.50 12.10
C VAL A 728 16.98 15.32 11.34
N SER A 729 16.56 14.08 11.64
CA SER A 729 16.71 12.90 10.75
C SER A 729 15.79 11.75 11.19
N VAL A 730 15.12 11.13 10.21
CA VAL A 730 14.26 9.91 10.21
C VAL A 730 14.72 9.07 8.96
N PRO A 731 14.25 7.83 8.57
CA PRO A 731 13.38 6.82 9.19
C PRO A 731 14.00 5.42 9.36
N GLY A 732 13.51 4.75 10.40
CA GLY A 732 13.21 3.32 10.45
C GLY A 732 11.99 3.19 11.37
N SER A 733 10.89 2.63 10.86
CA SER A 733 9.52 2.70 11.43
C SER A 733 8.93 4.12 11.44
N GLY A 734 8.07 4.42 10.45
CA GLY A 734 7.36 5.70 10.32
C GLY A 734 6.38 5.98 11.46
N GLY A 735 6.79 6.80 12.43
CA GLY A 735 5.94 7.24 13.52
C GLY A 735 6.23 8.69 13.86
N SER A 736 5.35 9.60 13.47
CA SER A 736 5.43 11.02 13.81
C SER A 736 4.43 11.41 14.89
N ALA A 737 4.92 12.15 15.90
CA ALA A 737 4.11 12.84 16.89
C ALA A 737 4.25 14.35 16.67
N VAL A 738 3.11 15.05 16.69
CA VAL A 738 3.03 16.52 16.69
C VAL A 738 2.43 16.99 18.02
N SER A 739 3.03 18.02 18.59
CA SER A 739 2.59 18.80 19.73
C SER A 739 1.30 19.59 19.42
N GLY A 740 0.32 19.54 20.33
CA GLY A 740 -0.93 20.29 20.18
C GLY A 740 -0.75 21.78 20.49
N PRO A 741 -1.52 22.69 19.87
CA PRO A 741 -1.59 24.07 20.34
C PRO A 741 -2.81 24.30 21.24
N GLU A 742 -2.54 24.83 22.43
CA GLU A 742 -3.50 25.63 23.19
C GLU A 742 -3.84 26.94 22.45
N SER A 743 -4.99 27.48 22.79
CA SER A 743 -5.69 28.65 22.25
C SER A 743 -4.83 29.87 21.83
N GLY A 744 -5.05 30.37 20.60
CA GLY A 744 -4.61 31.70 20.16
C GLY A 744 -5.44 32.22 18.98
N ARG A 745 -6.15 33.35 19.17
CA ARG A 745 -6.84 34.11 18.13
C ARG A 745 -5.82 34.84 17.25
N PHE A 746 -5.98 34.82 15.93
CA PHE A 746 -5.27 35.70 15.00
C PHE A 746 -6.22 36.71 14.34
N GLU A 747 -5.99 38.00 14.59
CA GLU A 747 -6.47 39.10 13.75
C GLU A 747 -5.53 39.23 12.54
N VAL A 748 -6.09 39.30 11.34
CA VAL A 748 -5.34 39.54 10.10
C VAL A 748 -5.27 41.05 9.84
N GLY A 749 -4.10 41.63 10.09
CA GLY A 749 -3.74 42.95 9.58
C GLY A 749 -3.33 42.85 8.11
N VAL A 750 -4.11 43.45 7.22
CA VAL A 750 -3.79 43.56 5.79
C VAL A 750 -2.60 44.51 5.61
N ARG A 751 -1.49 44.02 5.05
CA ARG A 751 -0.36 44.84 4.61
C ARG A 751 -0.32 44.83 3.08
N GLU A 752 -0.49 46.00 2.46
CA GLU A 752 -0.34 46.18 1.01
C GLU A 752 1.13 45.96 0.58
N PRO A 753 1.40 45.27 -0.55
CA PRO A 753 2.76 45.06 -1.02
C PRO A 753 3.26 46.22 -1.90
N ALA A 754 4.48 46.67 -1.63
CA ALA A 754 5.27 47.50 -2.52
C ALA A 754 5.96 46.64 -3.60
N ALA A 755 6.02 47.16 -4.81
CA ALA A 755 6.53 46.51 -6.01
C ALA A 755 8.07 46.40 -6.06
N SER A 756 8.61 45.23 -6.44
CA SER A 756 9.54 45.06 -7.57
C SER A 756 10.05 43.61 -7.72
N ASP A 757 9.55 42.96 -8.78
CA ASP A 757 10.22 42.14 -9.80
C ASP A 757 11.38 41.17 -9.44
N SER A 758 11.07 39.86 -9.44
CA SER A 758 11.79 38.86 -10.26
C SER A 758 11.17 37.46 -10.14
N GLY A 759 10.62 36.96 -11.26
CA GLY A 759 10.80 35.57 -11.67
C GLY A 759 9.89 34.46 -11.12
N VAL A 760 8.63 34.76 -10.74
CA VAL A 760 7.60 33.71 -10.59
C VAL A 760 6.84 33.60 -11.91
N GLU A 761 6.88 32.44 -12.57
CA GLU A 761 5.96 32.14 -13.67
C GLU A 761 4.53 32.32 -13.15
N SER A 762 3.82 33.29 -13.74
CA SER A 762 2.46 33.63 -13.34
C SER A 762 1.56 32.40 -13.48
N LEU A 763 0.88 32.01 -12.40
CA LEU A 763 -0.35 31.25 -12.49
C LEU A 763 -1.22 31.88 -13.59
N VAL A 764 -1.43 31.16 -14.69
CA VAL A 764 -2.26 31.65 -15.79
C VAL A 764 -3.61 32.04 -15.19
N PRO A 765 -4.05 33.30 -15.29
CA PRO A 765 -5.33 33.70 -14.73
C PRO A 765 -6.44 32.89 -15.38
N TYR A 766 -7.34 32.32 -14.58
CA TYR A 766 -8.53 31.63 -15.06
C TYR A 766 -9.27 32.53 -16.06
N SER A 767 -9.38 32.09 -17.31
CA SER A 767 -9.93 32.87 -18.42
C SER A 767 -11.45 32.81 -18.54
N GLY A 768 -12.12 32.10 -17.62
CA GLY A 768 -13.58 31.94 -17.59
C GLY A 768 -14.32 32.96 -16.73
N ALA A 769 -15.63 33.07 -16.91
CA ALA A 769 -16.50 33.91 -16.10
C ALA A 769 -16.93 33.17 -14.81
N ARG A 770 -17.14 33.90 -13.71
CA ARG A 770 -17.61 33.32 -12.43
C ARG A 770 -18.78 34.13 -11.89
N PHE A 771 -19.74 33.44 -11.29
CA PHE A 771 -20.84 34.06 -10.55
C PHE A 771 -20.73 33.70 -9.08
N ARG A 772 -20.85 34.72 -8.22
CA ARG A 772 -20.88 34.59 -6.77
C ARG A 772 -22.21 35.09 -6.23
N ASP A 773 -22.79 34.36 -5.29
CA ASP A 773 -24.07 34.70 -4.67
C ASP A 773 -23.94 35.49 -3.36
N GLY A 774 -22.70 35.68 -2.88
CA GLY A 774 -22.38 36.61 -1.80
C GLY A 774 -22.64 36.04 -0.39
N THR A 775 -22.61 34.72 -0.26
CA THR A 775 -22.94 33.98 0.97
C THR A 775 -21.78 33.87 1.97
N GLY A 776 -20.60 34.41 1.65
CA GLY A 776 -19.38 34.36 2.48
C GLY A 776 -18.61 33.03 2.37
N TRP A 777 -19.31 31.91 2.17
CA TRP A 777 -18.70 30.59 1.99
C TRP A 777 -17.77 30.50 0.78
N GLU A 778 -18.07 31.21 -0.30
CA GLU A 778 -17.29 31.24 -1.54
C GLU A 778 -15.90 31.86 -1.36
N GLU A 779 -15.72 32.71 -0.36
CA GLU A 779 -14.43 33.30 0.01
C GLU A 779 -13.67 32.37 0.96
N GLN A 780 -14.36 31.81 1.95
CA GLN A 780 -13.76 30.91 2.95
C GLN A 780 -13.29 29.57 2.36
N ALA A 781 -14.05 28.99 1.42
CA ALA A 781 -13.78 27.67 0.84
C ALA A 781 -13.20 27.74 -0.59
N GLY A 782 -12.92 28.93 -1.12
CA GLY A 782 -12.22 29.10 -2.40
C GLY A 782 -12.98 28.65 -3.66
N TYR A 783 -14.31 28.66 -3.66
CA TYR A 783 -15.15 28.27 -4.80
C TYR A 783 -16.00 29.43 -5.35
N SER A 784 -16.91 29.17 -6.30
CA SER A 784 -17.92 30.14 -6.78
C SER A 784 -19.23 29.40 -7.02
N ARG A 785 -20.38 30.07 -6.83
CA ARG A 785 -21.71 29.49 -7.04
C ARG A 785 -21.85 28.89 -8.44
N ALA A 786 -21.30 29.56 -9.45
CA ALA A 786 -21.11 28.95 -10.77
C ALA A 786 -19.84 29.46 -11.45
N ALA A 787 -19.27 28.62 -12.32
CA ALA A 787 -18.15 28.96 -13.17
C ALA A 787 -18.48 28.61 -14.63
N ARG A 788 -18.02 29.46 -15.55
CA ARG A 788 -18.19 29.29 -16.99
C ARG A 788 -16.85 29.27 -17.69
N GLN A 789 -16.62 28.23 -18.50
CA GLN A 789 -15.48 28.12 -19.39
C GLN A 789 -15.96 27.81 -20.80
N GLY A 790 -15.70 28.72 -21.75
CA GLY A 790 -16.30 28.62 -23.08
C GLY A 790 -17.82 28.72 -23.03
N GLU A 791 -18.52 27.70 -23.51
CA GLU A 791 -19.98 27.58 -23.42
C GLU A 791 -20.44 26.80 -22.18
N ASP A 792 -19.55 26.08 -21.49
CA ASP A 792 -19.92 25.24 -20.35
C ASP A 792 -20.08 26.06 -19.08
N ILE A 793 -21.21 25.87 -18.39
CA ILE A 793 -21.53 26.44 -17.09
C ILE A 793 -21.69 25.29 -16.09
N ALA A 794 -20.89 25.28 -15.03
CA ALA A 794 -21.04 24.37 -13.90
C ALA A 794 -21.48 25.15 -12.66
N VAL A 795 -22.59 24.73 -12.05
CA VAL A 795 -23.12 25.29 -10.80
C VAL A 795 -22.74 24.38 -9.65
N SER A 796 -22.06 24.95 -8.66
CA SER A 796 -21.66 24.27 -7.42
C SER A 796 -22.87 23.83 -6.60
N GLY A 797 -22.67 22.83 -5.75
CA GLY A 797 -23.69 22.32 -4.83
C GLY A 797 -24.42 23.44 -4.08
N THR A 798 -25.74 23.50 -4.28
CA THR A 798 -26.59 24.61 -3.85
C THR A 798 -27.66 24.11 -2.90
N THR A 799 -27.65 24.65 -1.68
CA THR A 799 -28.63 24.40 -0.61
C THR A 799 -29.58 25.59 -0.44
N ALA A 800 -30.76 25.34 0.14
CA ALA A 800 -31.74 26.36 0.45
C ALA A 800 -31.41 27.05 1.77
N HIS A 801 -30.49 28.02 1.78
CA HIS A 801 -30.03 28.71 3.00
C HIS A 801 -30.47 30.18 3.07
N ALA A 802 -30.68 30.69 4.29
CA ALA A 802 -30.90 32.10 4.58
C ALA A 802 -29.57 32.88 4.62
N ALA A 803 -29.65 34.21 4.70
CA ALA A 803 -28.47 35.07 4.72
C ALA A 803 -27.54 34.85 5.93
N ASP A 804 -28.07 34.28 7.02
CA ASP A 804 -27.31 33.90 8.22
C ASP A 804 -26.75 32.46 8.16
N GLY A 805 -26.92 31.76 7.03
CA GLY A 805 -26.46 30.39 6.82
C GLY A 805 -27.41 29.30 7.33
N SER A 806 -28.55 29.64 7.95
CA SER A 806 -29.53 28.66 8.41
C SER A 806 -30.35 28.06 7.26
N ALA A 807 -30.86 26.84 7.43
CA ALA A 807 -31.71 26.18 6.43
C ALA A 807 -33.07 26.86 6.30
N LEU A 808 -33.46 27.21 5.07
CA LEU A 808 -34.81 27.60 4.70
C LEU A 808 -35.69 26.35 4.59
N HIS A 809 -36.96 26.48 4.96
CA HIS A 809 -37.95 25.39 4.90
C HIS A 809 -37.48 24.09 5.61
N PRO A 810 -37.06 24.15 6.88
CA PRO A 810 -36.58 22.96 7.60
C PRO A 810 -37.68 21.88 7.65
N GLY A 811 -37.31 20.64 7.31
CA GLY A 811 -38.25 19.51 7.29
C GLY A 811 -39.09 19.38 6.01
N ASP A 812 -38.98 20.33 5.05
CA ASP A 812 -39.75 20.31 3.80
C ASP A 812 -38.81 20.11 2.59
N THR A 813 -38.64 18.85 2.20
CA THR A 813 -37.81 18.46 1.05
C THR A 813 -38.26 19.11 -0.25
N TYR A 814 -39.57 19.29 -0.46
CA TYR A 814 -40.12 19.91 -1.67
C TYR A 814 -39.69 21.37 -1.79
N ALA A 815 -39.97 22.15 -0.73
CA ALA A 815 -39.69 23.59 -0.71
C ALA A 815 -38.18 23.87 -0.76
N GLN A 816 -37.36 23.05 -0.10
CA GLN A 816 -35.91 23.14 -0.20
C GLN A 816 -35.43 22.86 -1.63
N THR A 817 -35.92 21.79 -2.26
CA THR A 817 -35.53 21.43 -3.63
C THR A 817 -35.89 22.53 -4.62
N LEU A 818 -37.08 23.11 -4.49
CA LEU A 818 -37.54 24.20 -5.36
C LEU A 818 -36.64 25.45 -5.23
N GLU A 819 -36.27 25.83 -4.01
CA GLU A 819 -35.37 26.98 -3.78
C GLU A 819 -33.94 26.70 -4.28
N CYS A 820 -33.43 25.48 -4.10
CA CYS A 820 -32.12 25.07 -4.64
C CYS A 820 -32.09 25.17 -6.17
N LEU A 821 -33.09 24.61 -6.85
CA LEU A 821 -33.19 24.66 -8.32
C LEU A 821 -33.35 26.10 -8.82
N ARG A 822 -34.16 26.93 -8.13
CA ARG A 822 -34.33 28.35 -8.49
C ARG A 822 -33.01 29.12 -8.43
N ARG A 823 -32.21 28.90 -7.38
CA ARG A 823 -30.89 29.52 -7.23
C ARG A 823 -29.90 29.01 -8.26
N ALA A 824 -29.89 27.71 -8.53
CA ALA A 824 -29.03 27.12 -9.55
C ALA A 824 -29.35 27.67 -10.95
N VAL A 825 -30.62 27.77 -11.32
CA VAL A 825 -31.05 28.38 -12.59
C VAL A 825 -30.66 29.86 -12.65
N THR A 826 -30.81 30.61 -11.55
CA THR A 826 -30.37 32.01 -11.49
C THR A 826 -28.86 32.11 -11.74
N ALA A 827 -28.05 31.20 -11.19
CA ALA A 827 -26.61 31.18 -11.41
C ALA A 827 -26.24 30.89 -12.88
N VAL A 828 -26.97 29.98 -13.53
CA VAL A 828 -26.85 29.71 -14.97
C VAL A 828 -27.16 30.97 -15.80
N GLU A 829 -28.27 31.65 -15.50
CA GLU A 829 -28.68 32.88 -16.20
C GLU A 829 -27.65 34.01 -16.06
N LYS A 830 -27.02 34.14 -14.88
CA LYS A 830 -25.97 35.13 -14.63
C LYS A 830 -24.70 34.91 -15.44
N LEU A 831 -24.49 33.70 -15.95
CA LEU A 831 -23.35 33.36 -16.81
C LEU A 831 -23.74 33.25 -18.30
N GLY A 832 -24.95 33.68 -18.66
CA GLY A 832 -25.43 33.75 -20.03
C GLY A 832 -26.07 32.46 -20.55
N GLY A 833 -26.43 31.52 -19.67
CA GLY A 833 -27.31 30.40 -19.99
C GLY A 833 -28.78 30.72 -19.77
N ALA A 834 -29.64 29.72 -19.88
CA ALA A 834 -31.06 29.79 -19.56
C ALA A 834 -31.52 28.48 -18.91
N ARG A 835 -32.68 28.47 -18.26
CA ARG A 835 -33.28 27.22 -17.74
C ARG A 835 -33.35 26.10 -18.79
N THR A 836 -33.64 26.45 -20.04
CA THR A 836 -33.72 25.52 -21.18
C THR A 836 -32.36 25.03 -21.69
N SER A 837 -31.25 25.59 -21.24
CA SER A 837 -29.89 25.15 -21.59
C SER A 837 -29.24 24.29 -20.51
N VAL A 838 -29.98 23.94 -19.46
CA VAL A 838 -29.56 22.97 -18.45
C VAL A 838 -29.51 21.58 -19.07
N LEU A 839 -28.33 20.95 -19.03
CA LEU A 839 -28.08 19.61 -19.58
C LEU A 839 -28.24 18.52 -18.51
N ARG A 840 -27.82 18.82 -17.27
CA ARG A 840 -27.83 17.87 -16.17
C ARG A 840 -28.16 18.53 -14.84
N THR A 841 -28.90 17.80 -14.02
CA THR A 841 -29.19 18.11 -12.62
C THR A 841 -28.74 16.93 -11.75
N ARG A 842 -28.07 17.20 -10.63
CA ARG A 842 -27.80 16.19 -9.60
C ARG A 842 -28.45 16.63 -8.30
N LEU A 843 -29.29 15.77 -7.73
CA LEU A 843 -29.96 15.99 -6.45
C LEU A 843 -29.33 15.06 -5.41
N LEU A 844 -28.69 15.65 -4.41
CA LEU A 844 -28.08 14.97 -3.28
C LEU A 844 -29.05 15.08 -2.10
N LEU A 845 -29.66 13.97 -1.71
CA LEU A 845 -30.70 13.90 -0.69
C LEU A 845 -30.11 13.37 0.62
N ALA A 846 -30.38 14.03 1.74
CA ALA A 846 -30.09 13.47 3.07
C ALA A 846 -30.94 12.20 3.32
N PRO A 847 -30.51 11.27 4.20
CA PRO A 847 -31.24 10.03 4.46
C PRO A 847 -32.71 10.22 4.86
N GLU A 848 -33.01 11.33 5.53
CA GLU A 848 -34.35 11.71 5.98
C GLU A 848 -35.20 12.46 4.94
N ALA A 849 -34.67 12.73 3.74
CA ALA A 849 -35.36 13.51 2.72
C ALA A 849 -36.39 12.69 1.93
N ASP A 850 -37.55 13.28 1.63
CA ASP A 850 -38.57 12.68 0.76
C ASP A 850 -38.17 12.83 -0.72
N TRP A 851 -37.60 11.77 -1.31
CA TRP A 851 -37.17 11.76 -2.71
C TRP A 851 -38.33 12.00 -3.69
N GLN A 852 -39.57 11.64 -3.34
CA GLN A 852 -40.74 11.87 -4.19
C GLN A 852 -41.11 13.35 -4.18
N ALA A 853 -40.97 14.02 -3.04
CA ALA A 853 -41.09 15.47 -2.95
C ALA A 853 -40.02 16.19 -3.78
N ALA A 854 -38.76 15.75 -3.70
CA ALA A 854 -37.68 16.30 -4.51
C ALA A 854 -37.94 16.12 -6.02
N ALA A 855 -38.40 14.93 -6.43
CA ALA A 855 -38.76 14.64 -7.83
C ALA A 855 -39.94 15.50 -8.34
N ARG A 856 -40.97 15.75 -7.50
CA ARG A 856 -42.07 16.65 -7.87
C ARG A 856 -41.59 18.09 -8.06
N ALA A 857 -40.74 18.60 -7.16
CA ALA A 857 -40.16 19.95 -7.30
C ALA A 857 -39.27 20.07 -8.53
N HIS A 858 -38.49 19.02 -8.85
CA HIS A 858 -37.71 18.96 -10.09
C HIS A 858 -38.59 18.98 -11.34
N ALA A 859 -39.64 18.16 -11.37
CA ALA A 859 -40.59 18.13 -12.48
C ALA A 859 -41.32 19.47 -12.67
N GLU A 860 -41.58 20.23 -11.60
CA GLU A 860 -42.16 21.58 -11.69
C GLU A 860 -41.21 22.56 -12.40
N VAL A 861 -39.91 22.49 -12.11
CA VAL A 861 -38.92 23.43 -12.69
C VAL A 861 -38.47 23.00 -14.09
N PHE A 862 -38.35 21.70 -14.34
CA PHE A 862 -37.69 21.17 -15.54
C PHE A 862 -38.54 20.19 -16.36
N GLY A 863 -39.82 20.00 -16.05
CA GLY A 863 -40.65 18.98 -16.72
C GLY A 863 -40.75 19.11 -18.24
N ASP A 864 -40.68 20.32 -18.78
CA ASP A 864 -40.66 20.62 -20.22
C ASP A 864 -39.26 20.68 -20.84
N VAL A 865 -38.20 20.72 -20.02
CA VAL A 865 -36.79 20.75 -20.45
C VAL A 865 -36.18 19.34 -20.43
N ALA A 866 -36.56 18.53 -19.44
CA ALA A 866 -36.12 17.15 -19.23
C ALA A 866 -34.58 16.96 -19.28
N PRO A 867 -33.79 17.69 -18.45
CA PRO A 867 -32.35 17.48 -18.38
C PRO A 867 -32.03 16.09 -17.83
N ALA A 868 -30.83 15.58 -18.12
CA ALA A 868 -30.32 14.38 -17.45
C ALA A 868 -30.41 14.59 -15.93
N ASN A 869 -31.02 13.65 -15.22
CA ASN A 869 -31.21 13.74 -13.78
C ASN A 869 -30.57 12.55 -13.09
N SER A 870 -29.82 12.81 -12.04
CA SER A 870 -29.38 11.78 -11.12
C SER A 870 -29.74 12.21 -9.70
N THR A 871 -30.45 11.35 -9.00
CA THR A 871 -30.91 11.60 -7.62
C THR A 871 -30.31 10.52 -6.73
N TYR A 872 -29.54 10.93 -5.72
CA TYR A 872 -28.82 10.04 -4.82
C TYR A 872 -29.22 10.34 -3.38
N VAL A 873 -29.24 9.30 -2.53
CA VAL A 873 -29.26 9.47 -1.07
C VAL A 873 -27.81 9.42 -0.58
N VAL A 874 -27.37 10.46 0.11
CA VAL A 874 -26.00 10.61 0.66
C VAL A 874 -26.01 10.45 2.17
N GLY A 875 -24.84 10.20 2.78
CA GLY A 875 -24.74 9.97 4.23
C GLY A 875 -25.19 11.16 5.10
N SER A 876 -24.90 12.40 4.66
CA SER A 876 -25.34 13.65 5.29
C SER A 876 -25.06 14.85 4.39
N LEU A 877 -25.73 15.99 4.63
CA LEU A 877 -25.41 17.29 4.03
C LEU A 877 -24.73 18.22 5.04
N ILE A 878 -23.95 19.20 4.56
CA ILE A 878 -23.23 20.15 5.43
C ILE A 878 -24.21 21.18 5.99
N GLY A 879 -24.39 21.17 7.31
CA GLY A 879 -25.24 22.11 8.06
C GLY A 879 -26.56 21.48 8.51
N ALA A 880 -27.08 21.95 9.65
CA ALA A 880 -28.28 21.40 10.25
C ALA A 880 -29.56 21.84 9.50
N GLY A 881 -30.43 20.87 9.19
CA GLY A 881 -31.75 21.13 8.61
C GLY A 881 -31.80 21.20 7.07
N PHE A 882 -30.67 20.99 6.38
CA PHE A 882 -30.63 20.81 4.93
C PHE A 882 -30.97 19.38 4.55
N LEU A 883 -31.94 19.22 3.66
CA LEU A 883 -32.43 17.93 3.18
C LEU A 883 -31.99 17.64 1.75
N VAL A 884 -31.71 18.69 0.96
CA VAL A 884 -31.36 18.59 -0.45
C VAL A 884 -30.25 19.58 -0.80
N GLU A 885 -29.30 19.12 -1.60
CA GLU A 885 -28.32 19.94 -2.29
C GLU A 885 -28.38 19.65 -3.80
N VAL A 886 -28.31 20.70 -4.62
CA VAL A 886 -28.47 20.59 -6.08
C VAL A 886 -27.25 21.10 -6.81
N GLU A 887 -26.77 20.32 -7.77
CA GLU A 887 -25.79 20.73 -8.78
C GLU A 887 -26.44 20.79 -10.17
N VAL A 888 -25.95 21.69 -11.02
CA VAL A 888 -26.46 21.88 -12.38
C VAL A 888 -25.30 22.08 -13.35
N ASP A 889 -25.32 21.36 -14.47
CA ASP A 889 -24.49 21.64 -15.64
C ASP A 889 -25.37 22.21 -16.76
N ALA A 890 -24.94 23.31 -17.37
CA ALA A 890 -25.69 24.02 -18.42
C ALA A 890 -24.75 24.56 -19.50
N LYS A 891 -25.33 25.00 -20.63
CA LYS A 891 -24.62 25.73 -21.68
C LYS A 891 -25.01 27.22 -21.69
N ALA A 892 -24.05 28.12 -21.89
CA ALA A 892 -24.33 29.50 -22.24
C ALA A 892 -24.88 29.57 -23.68
N ALA A 893 -25.73 30.55 -23.98
CA ALA A 893 -26.11 30.82 -25.36
C ALA A 893 -24.84 31.19 -26.17
N GLY A 894 -24.60 30.49 -27.27
CA GLY A 894 -23.54 30.82 -28.23
C GLY A 894 -23.70 32.27 -28.70
N ALA A 895 -22.59 33.01 -28.73
CA ALA A 895 -22.56 34.42 -29.13
C ALA A 895 -22.87 34.62 -30.62
#